data_AF-A0A3A8GZG3-F1
#
_entry.id   AF-A0A3A8GZG3-F1
#
_cell.length_a   1.000
_cell.length_b   1.000
_cell.length_c   1.000
_cell.angle_alpha   90.00
_cell.angle_beta   90.00
_cell.angle_gamma   90.00
#
_symmetry.space_group_name_H-M   'P 1'
#
loop_
_entity.id
_entity.type
_entity.pdbx_description
1 polymer ?
#
loop_
_entity_poly.entity_id
_entity_poly.type
_entity_poly.pdbx_seq_one_letter_code
_entity_poly.pdbx_strand_id
1 'polypeptide(L)'
;MGSEMCMRDRLGGLIGFFINILPLRLQLAGAGSLAEVLRRTREVVLEGFEHQALPFEHLLGALRMQRDSSQIPLVPVVVRHQNFPMAKGEAWSEGVALGDFELTGERTTASEQDWQFFGDGTGLELTLEYAADLFSEATVRRMVAHHQQVLEALVEGTEVLLWTPEEEALHQRLNETWRGLEETESLAERFERQAEATPEAVACVGLDAAGGHRRLTYGVLNARANQLARRLRTLGVGAETRVAVLSERSPELLVALVALLKLGGCYVPVDPHYPAAYVEQILEDAAPRVVVGRRGQTSGARVDVWLDLDAQLRFADTALAELAEGTMEGRARPDGAQLACLMYTSGSTGRPKGVMVPYRQLQNWLQAGAARTPFESGEVVLQKTSIAFAVSVKELLGGLLAGVAQVMAPDALVKDSAAMGGVVEKWKVTRLHLVPSHLAALLEAVGEQSQTLRSLRYVITAGEALPRGLREDVARRLPWVEVWNNYGCTELNDVTYQRVGEEEGGTLFVPIGRPIANTQVYVLDEQLRRVPVGVRGELHVDSVGLARGYWGQPGLTAERFIANPYSSRPGARLYRTGDMARVLANGTLEYLGRRDHEIKVRGHRVDVRHVEKVANAHAAVRQAVVAAWPPGTGQAQLALYVLPREGAQVDPREMRQFLAQTLPTYMVPTLYTVLEALPRLPNGKLDRRGLPAPDLSGSREAYVAPRTELERRLAAIFSDVLGLKHIGVHDNFFDLGGHSLLASQLISRLRAAFRVEVPMSLIFESPSVEALARHIETRLQDASRVQLPDVVPVGRSREIPLSFLQERLWFVHQYMEEQRTSYNGTIGLRLRGPLSIPALRAAFMDLVARHESLRTTFRIPEGRSEPIQVIHDTLELDILIQDAREADVIPSMDALAGHVYDLTNGPLFMVRVLRLTEDYHVLLIGMHHIVYDAWSQFNVMSRDLHVLYEAHAKGSEAILPALPIQYADFAVWQRQQDFHRHLDYWKSTLGDYRDDLELPYDAPRPPSRTWHAARFTFRYPESLARAFARFNQAHQSTLFMGLLTSFAMVLQQYTRRSDICIGTTTAGRTQLELENLVGFFINILPLRIDLSGDPDIAEAMRRTKQTVLGAFEHQALPFERLLSAIHKQRDSSHVPLVPIMLRHQNFPTAISDTWHGGVVMEAIERDERTTPNELDLQFFGDDTYLHAIVEYPAELFAEKTIRRLMQRHQKAIEFMCSTLAAP
;
A
#
# COMPACT_ATOMS: atom_id res chain seq x y z
N MET A 1 -38.66 -11.89 47.99
CA MET A 1 -39.23 -13.07 47.31
C MET A 1 -40.65 -12.87 46.76
N GLY A 2 -41.50 -11.98 47.30
CA GLY A 2 -42.86 -11.75 46.77
C GLY A 2 -43.00 -10.79 45.58
N SER A 3 -41.96 -10.04 45.19
CA SER A 3 -42.02 -9.03 44.11
C SER A 3 -41.41 -9.49 42.78
N GLU A 4 -40.43 -10.42 42.79
CA GLU A 4 -39.79 -10.92 41.55
C GLU A 4 -40.65 -11.93 40.79
N MET A 5 -41.49 -12.71 41.50
CA MET A 5 -42.37 -13.68 40.86
C MET A 5 -43.47 -13.00 40.03
N CYS A 6 -43.87 -11.77 40.38
CA CYS A 6 -44.88 -10.99 39.65
C CYS A 6 -44.35 -10.38 38.33
N MET A 7 -43.03 -10.26 38.15
CA MET A 7 -42.44 -9.82 36.87
C MET A 7 -42.29 -10.97 35.86
N ARG A 8 -41.92 -12.19 36.30
CA ARG A 8 -41.77 -13.33 35.38
C ARG A 8 -43.09 -13.69 34.67
N ASP A 9 -44.21 -13.66 35.39
CA ASP A 9 -45.53 -13.94 34.80
C ASP A 9 -46.04 -12.82 33.88
N ARG A 10 -45.55 -11.57 34.03
CA ARG A 10 -45.91 -10.44 33.15
C ARG A 10 -45.08 -10.38 31.86
N LEU A 11 -43.92 -11.05 31.83
CA LEU A 11 -43.03 -11.08 30.67
C LEU A 11 -43.23 -12.32 29.79
N GLY A 12 -43.93 -13.36 30.28
CA GLY A 12 -44.10 -14.67 29.65
C GLY A 12 -44.87 -14.73 28.32
N GLY A 13 -45.20 -13.58 27.72
CA GLY A 13 -45.81 -13.47 26.39
C GLY A 13 -45.29 -12.28 25.58
N LEU A 14 -44.23 -11.61 26.04
CA LEU A 14 -43.66 -10.45 25.34
C LEU A 14 -42.66 -10.90 24.28
N ILE A 15 -42.88 -10.44 23.06
CA ILE A 15 -41.95 -10.57 21.96
C ILE A 15 -41.04 -9.34 21.99
N GLY A 16 -39.73 -9.55 22.18
CA GLY A 16 -38.74 -8.49 22.29
C GLY A 16 -37.32 -9.04 22.29
N PHE A 17 -36.31 -8.17 22.20
CA PHE A 17 -34.91 -8.55 22.16
C PHE A 17 -34.32 -8.58 23.58
N PHE A 18 -34.16 -9.78 24.14
CA PHE A 18 -33.71 -9.99 25.54
C PHE A 18 -32.34 -10.69 25.62
N ILE A 19 -31.44 -10.40 24.68
CA ILE A 19 -30.11 -11.02 24.60
C ILE A 19 -29.05 -10.06 25.13
N ASN A 20 -28.15 -10.56 25.99
CA ASN A 20 -26.93 -9.86 26.42
C ASN A 20 -25.69 -10.69 26.05
N ILE A 21 -24.55 -10.04 25.81
CA ILE A 21 -23.27 -10.71 25.56
C ILE A 21 -22.47 -10.72 26.86
N LEU A 22 -22.07 -11.91 27.29
CA LEU A 22 -21.26 -12.10 28.49
C LEU A 22 -19.82 -12.46 28.10
N PRO A 23 -18.84 -11.55 28.22
CA PRO A 23 -17.45 -11.85 27.91
C PRO A 23 -16.82 -12.69 29.03
N LEU A 24 -16.34 -13.88 28.67
CA LEU A 24 -15.70 -14.82 29.61
C LEU A 24 -14.22 -14.97 29.27
N ARG A 25 -13.33 -14.68 30.23
CA ARG A 25 -11.88 -14.82 30.05
C ARG A 25 -11.36 -16.05 30.78
N LEU A 26 -10.94 -17.05 30.02
CA LEU A 26 -10.36 -18.29 30.56
C LEU A 26 -8.82 -18.22 30.55
N GLN A 27 -8.19 -18.52 31.70
CA GLN A 27 -6.74 -18.67 31.81
C GLN A 27 -6.37 -20.12 32.11
N LEU A 28 -6.12 -20.89 31.04
CA LEU A 28 -5.89 -22.33 31.11
C LEU A 28 -4.40 -22.70 31.23
N ALA A 29 -3.49 -21.73 31.11
CA ALA A 29 -2.06 -21.97 31.25
C ALA A 29 -1.71 -22.55 32.64
N GLY A 30 -0.85 -23.58 32.64
CA GLY A 30 -0.40 -24.26 33.87
C GLY A 30 -1.47 -25.15 34.54
N ALA A 31 -2.61 -25.41 33.90
CA ALA A 31 -3.52 -26.44 34.37
C ALA A 31 -2.87 -27.82 34.16
N GLY A 32 -2.62 -28.54 35.25
CA GLY A 32 -1.95 -29.85 35.22
C GLY A 32 -2.86 -31.04 34.92
N SER A 33 -4.17 -30.82 34.81
CA SER A 33 -5.15 -31.88 34.51
C SER A 33 -6.43 -31.31 33.91
N LEU A 34 -7.22 -32.18 33.26
CA LEU A 34 -8.54 -31.85 32.72
C LEU A 34 -9.52 -31.44 33.81
N ALA A 35 -9.43 -32.04 35.00
CA ALA A 35 -10.23 -31.67 36.16
C ALA A 35 -9.95 -30.23 36.61
N GLU A 36 -8.69 -29.79 36.56
CA GLU A 36 -8.31 -28.41 36.88
C GLU A 36 -8.80 -27.43 35.81
N VAL A 37 -8.79 -27.81 34.53
CA VAL A 37 -9.40 -27.03 33.44
C VAL A 37 -10.90 -26.86 33.68
N LEU A 38 -11.64 -27.95 33.95
CA LEU A 38 -13.08 -27.90 34.21
C LEU A 38 -13.42 -27.06 35.44
N ARG A 39 -12.62 -27.16 36.52
CA ARG A 39 -12.79 -26.34 37.72
C ARG A 39 -12.64 -24.84 37.40
N ARG A 40 -11.57 -24.45 36.71
CA ARG A 40 -11.33 -23.05 36.31
C ARG A 40 -12.41 -22.53 35.37
N THR A 41 -12.84 -23.35 34.40
CA THR A 41 -13.93 -22.97 33.48
C THR A 41 -15.23 -22.78 34.23
N ARG A 42 -15.58 -23.68 35.16
CA ARG A 42 -16.78 -23.57 36.00
C ARG A 42 -16.75 -22.28 36.83
N GLU A 43 -15.62 -21.95 37.46
CA GLU A 43 -15.48 -20.74 38.26
C GLU A 43 -15.75 -19.48 37.43
N VAL A 44 -15.11 -19.35 36.26
CA VAL A 44 -15.30 -18.21 35.36
C VAL A 44 -16.73 -18.11 34.84
N VAL A 45 -17.34 -19.24 34.47
CA VAL A 45 -18.72 -19.26 33.96
C VAL A 45 -19.71 -18.84 35.04
N LEU A 46 -19.57 -19.36 36.27
CA LEU A 46 -20.45 -19.00 37.38
C LEU A 46 -20.30 -17.53 37.77
N GLU A 47 -19.07 -17.03 37.89
CA GLU A 47 -18.80 -15.62 38.16
C GLU A 47 -19.38 -14.72 37.06
N GLY A 48 -19.24 -15.12 35.79
CA GLY A 48 -19.89 -14.41 34.69
C GLY A 48 -21.41 -14.34 34.82
N PHE A 49 -22.07 -15.45 35.17
CA PHE A 49 -23.52 -15.47 35.35
C PHE A 49 -24.00 -14.64 36.54
N GLU A 50 -23.20 -14.49 37.60
CA GLU A 50 -23.49 -13.56 38.71
C GLU A 50 -23.54 -12.10 38.25
N HIS A 51 -22.83 -11.78 37.16
CA HIS A 51 -22.74 -10.42 36.60
C HIS A 51 -23.48 -10.25 35.25
N GLN A 52 -24.31 -11.22 34.84
CA GLN A 52 -25.00 -11.21 33.53
C GLN A 52 -25.97 -10.03 33.31
N ALA A 53 -26.36 -9.33 34.38
CA ALA A 53 -27.23 -8.17 34.31
C ALA A 53 -26.52 -6.89 33.81
N LEU A 54 -25.17 -6.87 33.79
CA LEU A 54 -24.42 -5.74 33.26
C LEU A 54 -24.51 -5.74 31.73
N PRO A 55 -25.07 -4.70 31.08
CA PRO A 55 -25.09 -4.62 29.63
C PRO A 55 -23.67 -4.60 29.07
N PHE A 56 -23.41 -5.38 28.03
CA PHE A 56 -22.11 -5.47 27.37
C PHE A 56 -21.53 -4.09 26.98
N GLU A 57 -22.39 -3.18 26.52
CA GLU A 57 -22.00 -1.82 26.14
C GLU A 57 -21.45 -1.00 27.31
N HIS A 58 -21.97 -1.19 28.52
CA HIS A 58 -21.46 -0.50 29.70
C HIS A 58 -20.06 -0.99 30.08
N LEU A 59 -19.78 -2.28 29.85
CA LEU A 59 -18.45 -2.85 30.09
C LEU A 59 -17.41 -2.30 29.10
N LEU A 60 -17.76 -2.19 27.81
CA LEU A 60 -16.86 -1.59 26.81
C LEU A 60 -16.52 -0.14 27.14
N GLY A 61 -17.52 0.65 27.57
CA GLY A 61 -17.33 2.03 28.03
C GLY A 61 -16.41 2.11 29.25
N ALA A 62 -16.58 1.24 30.24
CA ALA A 62 -15.74 1.19 31.43
C ALA A 62 -14.27 0.85 31.11
N LEU A 63 -14.04 -0.01 30.12
CA LEU A 63 -12.71 -0.42 29.68
C LEU A 63 -12.05 0.54 28.68
N ARG A 64 -12.75 1.61 28.26
CA ARG A 64 -12.29 2.58 27.25
C ARG A 64 -11.84 1.91 25.94
N MET A 65 -12.53 0.83 25.58
CA MET A 65 -12.25 0.08 24.35
C MET A 65 -12.81 0.86 23.16
N GLN A 66 -12.01 1.09 22.12
CA GLN A 66 -12.50 1.63 20.86
C GLN A 66 -13.28 0.56 20.09
N ARG A 67 -14.36 0.98 19.43
CA ARG A 67 -15.14 0.10 18.56
C ARG A 67 -14.42 -0.07 17.23
N ASP A 68 -14.52 -1.28 16.72
CA ASP A 68 -13.99 -1.69 15.43
C ASP A 68 -15.16 -2.28 14.64
N SER A 69 -15.41 -1.80 13.43
CA SER A 69 -16.50 -2.30 12.59
C SER A 69 -16.25 -3.71 12.05
N SER A 70 -15.04 -4.23 12.21
CA SER A 70 -14.65 -5.56 11.73
C SER A 70 -14.87 -6.71 12.73
N GLN A 71 -15.16 -6.42 14.01
CA GLN A 71 -15.29 -7.46 15.05
C GLN A 71 -16.06 -6.97 16.30
N ILE A 72 -16.70 -7.90 17.02
CA ILE A 72 -17.21 -7.62 18.38
C ILE A 72 -16.01 -7.46 19.33
N PRO A 73 -15.80 -6.29 19.96
CA PRO A 73 -14.65 -6.08 20.85
C PRO A 73 -14.64 -7.10 21.99
N LEU A 74 -13.49 -7.66 22.36
CA LEU A 74 -13.33 -8.71 23.40
C LEU A 74 -13.89 -10.10 23.08
N VAL A 75 -14.75 -10.28 22.08
CA VAL A 75 -15.48 -11.55 21.85
C VAL A 75 -15.39 -12.00 20.39
N PRO A 76 -14.22 -12.50 19.95
CA PRO A 76 -14.08 -13.07 18.61
C PRO A 76 -14.85 -14.39 18.44
N VAL A 77 -15.05 -15.13 19.55
CA VAL A 77 -15.79 -16.38 19.59
C VAL A 77 -17.01 -16.24 20.50
N VAL A 78 -18.19 -16.48 19.95
CA VAL A 78 -19.45 -16.55 20.68
C VAL A 78 -19.83 -18.02 20.87
N VAL A 79 -20.29 -18.37 22.07
CA VAL A 79 -20.82 -19.71 22.38
C VAL A 79 -22.25 -19.56 22.86
N ARG A 80 -23.18 -20.25 22.20
CA ARG A 80 -24.59 -20.32 22.55
C ARG A 80 -24.94 -21.75 22.96
N HIS A 81 -25.55 -21.88 24.12
CA HIS A 81 -26.13 -23.14 24.56
C HIS A 81 -27.64 -22.95 24.64
N GLN A 82 -28.38 -23.54 23.69
CA GLN A 82 -29.84 -23.42 23.62
C GLN A 82 -30.46 -24.66 24.26
N ASN A 83 -30.91 -24.51 25.50
CA ASN A 83 -31.56 -25.56 26.30
C ASN A 83 -33.01 -25.19 26.61
N PHE A 84 -33.79 -24.93 25.56
CA PHE A 84 -35.24 -24.76 25.63
C PHE A 84 -35.90 -25.65 24.57
N PRO A 85 -37.09 -26.22 24.83
CA PRO A 85 -37.76 -27.08 23.87
C PRO A 85 -38.15 -26.24 22.64
N MET A 86 -37.44 -26.47 21.53
CA MET A 86 -37.87 -26.00 20.21
C MET A 86 -39.24 -26.61 19.92
N ALA A 87 -40.21 -25.78 19.53
CA ALA A 87 -41.50 -26.28 19.09
C ALA A 87 -41.29 -27.14 17.85
N LYS A 88 -41.30 -28.47 18.01
CA LYS A 88 -41.42 -29.39 16.87
C LYS A 88 -42.77 -29.09 16.26
N GLY A 89 -42.79 -28.54 15.05
CA GLY A 89 -44.03 -28.16 14.37
C GLY A 89 -44.99 -29.33 14.40
N GLU A 90 -46.06 -29.23 15.20
CA GLU A 90 -47.16 -30.18 15.12
C GLU A 90 -47.70 -30.11 13.69
N ALA A 91 -48.09 -31.25 13.12
CA ALA A 91 -48.75 -31.26 11.83
C ALA A 91 -49.98 -30.34 11.92
N TRP A 92 -50.06 -29.34 11.05
CA TRP A 92 -51.20 -28.44 11.02
C TRP A 92 -52.43 -29.27 10.64
N SER A 93 -53.61 -28.93 11.18
CA SER A 93 -54.84 -29.74 11.19
C SER A 93 -55.41 -30.15 9.82
N GLU A 94 -54.71 -29.87 8.72
CA GLU A 94 -55.11 -30.10 7.33
C GLU A 94 -54.12 -30.98 6.55
N GLY A 95 -53.17 -31.64 7.24
CA GLY A 95 -52.19 -32.53 6.58
C GLY A 95 -51.02 -31.79 5.92
N VAL A 96 -50.80 -30.53 6.29
CA VAL A 96 -49.63 -29.74 5.87
C VAL A 96 -48.48 -29.97 6.84
N ALA A 97 -47.37 -30.51 6.33
CA ALA A 97 -46.12 -30.63 7.07
C ALA A 97 -45.24 -29.40 6.78
N LEU A 98 -44.66 -28.81 7.85
CA LEU A 98 -43.58 -27.84 7.73
C LEU A 98 -42.33 -28.58 7.24
N GLY A 99 -41.83 -28.22 6.06
CA GLY A 99 -40.54 -28.65 5.57
C GLY A 99 -39.47 -27.61 5.91
N ASP A 100 -38.28 -28.06 6.29
CA ASP A 100 -37.13 -27.19 6.44
C ASP A 100 -36.79 -26.56 5.08
N PHE A 101 -36.62 -25.24 5.05
CA PHE A 101 -36.25 -24.50 3.86
C PHE A 101 -34.78 -24.10 3.95
N GLU A 102 -33.93 -24.69 3.13
CA GLU A 102 -32.54 -24.24 2.98
C GLU A 102 -32.51 -22.91 2.23
N LEU A 103 -32.21 -21.83 2.95
CA LEU A 103 -31.86 -20.55 2.35
C LEU A 103 -30.53 -20.69 1.60
N THR A 104 -30.58 -20.64 0.28
CA THR A 104 -29.40 -20.59 -0.59
C THR A 104 -28.95 -19.12 -0.73
N GLY A 105 -27.83 -18.76 -0.10
CA GLY A 105 -27.26 -17.41 -0.15
C GLY A 105 -26.15 -17.19 0.88
N GLU A 106 -25.35 -16.13 0.69
CA GLU A 106 -24.31 -15.73 1.64
C GLU A 106 -24.95 -15.26 2.96
N ARG A 107 -24.52 -15.83 4.09
CA ARG A 107 -24.91 -15.39 5.44
C ARG A 107 -23.86 -14.45 6.00
N THR A 108 -24.30 -13.43 6.73
CA THR A 108 -23.42 -12.53 7.49
C THR A 108 -23.41 -12.92 8.96
N THR A 109 -22.23 -12.97 9.58
CA THR A 109 -22.07 -13.16 11.03
C THR A 109 -21.32 -11.98 11.63
N ALA A 110 -21.68 -11.59 12.86
CA ALA A 110 -21.08 -10.45 13.56
C ALA A 110 -19.80 -10.82 14.34
N SER A 111 -19.54 -12.12 14.53
CA SER A 111 -18.36 -12.65 15.23
C SER A 111 -17.49 -13.48 14.27
N GLU A 112 -16.22 -13.66 14.60
CA GLU A 112 -15.35 -14.54 13.80
C GLU A 112 -15.89 -15.98 13.79
N GLN A 113 -16.42 -16.45 14.94
CA GLN A 113 -17.06 -17.76 15.11
C GLN A 113 -18.25 -17.68 16.08
N ASP A 114 -19.37 -18.31 15.73
CA ASP A 114 -20.55 -18.50 16.59
C ASP A 114 -20.88 -20.00 16.72
N TRP A 115 -20.55 -20.57 17.88
CA TRP A 115 -20.74 -21.98 18.21
C TRP A 115 -22.08 -22.18 18.91
N GLN A 116 -23.02 -22.87 18.27
CA GLN A 116 -24.38 -23.08 18.76
C GLN A 116 -24.61 -24.55 19.09
N PHE A 117 -24.75 -24.84 20.37
CA PHE A 117 -25.02 -26.17 20.89
C PHE A 117 -26.51 -26.32 21.21
N PHE A 118 -27.12 -27.38 20.68
CA PHE A 118 -28.51 -27.77 20.91
C PHE A 118 -28.53 -29.17 21.53
N GLY A 119 -29.39 -29.40 22.51
CA GLY A 119 -29.52 -30.73 23.09
C GLY A 119 -30.74 -30.86 24.00
N ASP A 120 -31.37 -32.03 23.97
CA ASP A 120 -32.52 -32.40 24.80
C ASP A 120 -32.18 -33.46 25.86
N GLY A 121 -30.88 -33.76 26.01
CA GLY A 121 -30.36 -34.80 26.90
C GLY A 121 -30.24 -36.20 26.27
N THR A 122 -30.74 -36.42 25.05
CA THR A 122 -30.57 -37.69 24.30
C THR A 122 -29.59 -37.58 23.14
N GLY A 123 -29.31 -36.36 22.68
CA GLY A 123 -28.29 -36.05 21.68
C GLY A 123 -27.76 -34.62 21.86
N LEU A 124 -26.58 -34.36 21.30
CA LEU A 124 -25.98 -33.03 21.21
C LEU A 124 -25.76 -32.71 19.74
N GLU A 125 -26.37 -31.63 19.27
CA GLU A 125 -26.18 -31.07 17.94
C GLU A 125 -25.37 -29.78 18.04
N LEU A 126 -24.45 -29.58 17.09
CA LEU A 126 -23.62 -28.39 17.00
C LEU A 126 -23.82 -27.75 15.61
N THR A 127 -24.19 -26.48 15.62
CA THR A 127 -24.09 -25.60 14.45
C THR A 127 -22.97 -24.60 14.67
N LEU A 128 -22.11 -24.39 13.67
CA LEU A 128 -21.02 -23.42 13.73
C LEU A 128 -21.13 -22.46 12.54
N GLU A 129 -21.41 -21.20 12.83
CA GLU A 129 -21.33 -20.10 11.86
C GLU A 129 -19.97 -19.40 11.98
N TYR A 130 -19.37 -19.03 10.85
CA TYR A 130 -18.02 -18.48 10.83
C TYR A 130 -17.83 -17.45 9.71
N ALA A 131 -16.91 -16.52 9.91
CA ALA A 131 -16.52 -15.56 8.88
C ALA A 131 -15.73 -16.26 7.76
N ALA A 132 -16.35 -16.41 6.58
CA ALA A 132 -15.75 -17.11 5.44
C ALA A 132 -14.47 -16.42 4.90
N ASP A 133 -14.32 -15.12 5.17
CA ASP A 133 -13.09 -14.37 4.86
C ASP A 133 -11.90 -14.79 5.74
N LEU A 134 -12.17 -15.37 6.92
CA LEU A 134 -11.14 -15.75 7.91
C LEU A 134 -10.92 -17.27 7.99
N PHE A 135 -11.98 -18.07 7.82
CA PHE A 135 -11.91 -19.53 7.95
C PHE A 135 -12.38 -20.23 6.69
N SER A 136 -11.61 -21.23 6.25
CA SER A 136 -12.07 -22.18 5.24
C SER A 136 -12.93 -23.27 5.87
N GLU A 137 -13.88 -23.80 5.10
CA GLU A 137 -14.73 -24.91 5.53
C GLU A 137 -13.91 -26.10 6.07
N ALA A 138 -12.81 -26.44 5.41
CA ALA A 138 -11.92 -27.51 5.85
C ALA A 138 -11.31 -27.24 7.23
N THR A 139 -11.00 -25.97 7.55
CA THR A 139 -10.49 -25.59 8.87
C THR A 139 -11.57 -25.72 9.94
N VAL A 140 -12.77 -25.26 9.64
CA VAL A 140 -13.93 -25.35 10.53
C VAL A 140 -14.30 -26.80 10.82
N ARG A 141 -14.33 -27.67 9.80
CA ARG A 141 -14.54 -29.11 9.96
C ARG A 141 -13.50 -29.77 10.87
N ARG A 142 -12.22 -29.38 10.75
CA ARG A 142 -11.17 -29.87 11.67
C ARG A 142 -11.42 -29.40 13.10
N MET A 143 -11.79 -28.14 13.31
CA MET A 143 -12.09 -27.62 14.65
C MET A 143 -13.26 -28.36 15.31
N VAL A 144 -14.30 -28.68 14.54
CA VAL A 144 -15.43 -29.49 15.03
C VAL A 144 -14.98 -30.91 15.39
N ALA A 145 -14.15 -31.54 14.56
CA ALA A 145 -13.60 -32.86 14.87
C ALA A 145 -12.72 -32.86 16.13
N HIS A 146 -11.85 -31.85 16.30
CA HIS A 146 -11.05 -31.67 17.51
C HIS A 146 -11.94 -31.46 18.74
N HIS A 147 -13.04 -30.69 18.61
CA HIS A 147 -14.00 -30.50 19.70
C HIS A 147 -14.67 -31.82 20.08
N GLN A 148 -15.08 -32.64 19.11
CA GLN A 148 -15.63 -33.97 19.37
C GLN A 148 -14.65 -34.86 20.13
N GLN A 149 -13.37 -34.89 19.74
CA GLN A 149 -12.33 -35.66 20.45
C GLN A 149 -12.14 -35.16 21.89
N VAL A 150 -12.23 -33.86 22.13
CA VAL A 150 -12.19 -33.28 23.48
C VAL A 150 -13.39 -33.77 24.31
N LEU A 151 -14.58 -33.82 23.72
CA LEU A 151 -15.79 -34.34 24.40
C LEU A 151 -15.66 -35.83 24.73
N GLU A 152 -15.17 -36.65 23.79
CA GLU A 152 -14.92 -38.08 24.00
C GLU A 152 -13.89 -38.31 25.11
N ALA A 153 -12.75 -37.62 25.08
CA ALA A 153 -11.73 -37.71 26.11
C ALA A 153 -12.22 -37.22 27.49
N LEU A 154 -13.08 -36.19 27.52
CA LEU A 154 -13.75 -35.73 28.75
C LEU A 154 -14.64 -36.81 29.37
N VAL A 155 -15.34 -37.58 28.54
CA VAL A 155 -16.20 -38.69 28.98
C VAL A 155 -15.36 -39.89 29.46
N GLU A 156 -14.28 -40.20 28.74
CA GLU A 156 -13.41 -41.34 29.04
C GLU A 156 -12.40 -41.07 30.17
N GLY A 157 -12.20 -39.80 30.56
CA GLY A 157 -11.21 -39.40 31.56
C GLY A 157 -9.76 -39.56 31.09
N THR A 158 -9.53 -39.56 29.78
CA THR A 158 -8.22 -39.71 29.15
C THR A 158 -7.57 -38.35 28.85
N GLU A 159 -6.27 -38.36 28.54
CA GLU A 159 -5.58 -37.13 28.15
C GLU A 159 -6.04 -36.70 26.74
N VAL A 160 -6.38 -35.42 26.58
CA VAL A 160 -6.87 -34.88 25.31
C VAL A 160 -5.72 -34.80 24.31
N LEU A 161 -5.68 -35.73 23.36
CA LEU A 161 -4.84 -35.65 22.18
C LEU A 161 -5.60 -34.92 21.08
N LEU A 162 -5.32 -33.63 20.91
CA LEU A 162 -5.94 -32.79 19.87
C LEU A 162 -5.51 -33.17 18.45
N TRP A 163 -4.65 -34.17 18.29
CA TRP A 163 -4.07 -34.54 17.00
C TRP A 163 -4.80 -35.73 16.43
N THR A 164 -5.29 -35.56 15.21
CA THR A 164 -5.73 -36.70 14.43
C THR A 164 -4.52 -37.57 14.02
N PRO A 165 -4.70 -38.89 13.81
CA PRO A 165 -3.64 -39.75 13.27
C PRO A 165 -3.07 -39.23 11.95
N GLU A 166 -3.88 -38.55 11.15
CA GLU A 166 -3.48 -37.92 9.89
C GLU A 166 -2.50 -36.75 10.12
N GLU A 167 -2.74 -35.92 11.13
CA GLU A 167 -1.85 -34.81 11.50
C GLU A 167 -0.51 -35.31 12.04
N GLU A 168 -0.50 -36.33 12.91
CA GLU A 168 0.75 -36.96 13.38
C GLU A 168 1.54 -37.53 12.20
N ALA A 169 0.87 -38.25 11.29
CA ALA A 169 1.51 -38.78 10.09
C ALA A 169 2.03 -37.67 9.16
N LEU A 170 1.34 -36.52 9.07
CA LEU A 170 1.81 -35.37 8.30
C LEU A 170 3.08 -34.76 8.91
N HIS A 171 3.11 -34.55 10.23
CA HIS A 171 4.29 -34.06 10.93
C HIS A 171 5.48 -35.03 10.84
N GLN A 172 5.21 -36.33 10.81
CA GLN A 172 6.23 -37.35 10.56
C GLN A 172 6.79 -37.24 9.13
N ARG A 173 5.91 -37.26 8.11
CA ARG A 173 6.31 -37.12 6.69
C ARG A 173 7.07 -35.83 6.42
N LEU A 174 6.68 -34.73 7.06
CA LEU A 174 7.37 -33.43 6.96
C LEU A 174 8.85 -33.54 7.36
N ASN A 175 9.16 -34.42 8.32
CA ASN A 175 10.48 -34.61 8.92
C ASN A 175 11.22 -35.87 8.43
N GLU A 176 10.70 -36.55 7.39
CA GLU A 176 11.35 -37.68 6.69
C GLU A 176 12.45 -37.20 5.71
N THR A 177 13.38 -36.41 6.24
CA THR A 177 14.30 -35.62 5.43
C THR A 177 15.70 -36.21 5.36
N TRP A 178 15.97 -37.27 6.12
CA TRP A 178 17.28 -37.94 6.13
C TRP A 178 17.67 -38.44 4.73
N ARG A 179 18.84 -38.02 4.24
CA ARG A 179 19.45 -38.46 2.98
C ARG A 179 20.96 -38.56 3.20
N GLY A 180 21.62 -39.56 2.61
CA GLY A 180 23.07 -39.70 2.73
C GLY A 180 23.80 -38.43 2.31
N LEU A 181 24.64 -37.89 3.20
CA LEU A 181 25.51 -36.74 2.92
C LEU A 181 26.82 -37.26 2.34
N GLU A 182 27.22 -36.73 1.19
CA GLU A 182 28.47 -37.13 0.53
C GLU A 182 29.67 -36.45 1.22
N GLU A 183 30.29 -37.17 2.16
CA GLU A 183 31.47 -36.71 2.93
C GLU A 183 32.78 -37.38 2.44
N THR A 184 32.77 -38.19 1.37
CA THR A 184 34.00 -38.89 0.91
C THR A 184 35.01 -37.99 0.20
N GLU A 185 34.54 -36.91 -0.44
CA GLU A 185 35.37 -35.88 -1.07
C GLU A 185 35.18 -34.53 -0.36
N SER A 186 36.29 -33.84 -0.07
CA SER A 186 36.24 -32.45 0.41
C SER A 186 35.77 -31.48 -0.69
N LEU A 187 35.30 -30.29 -0.31
CA LEU A 187 34.93 -29.24 -1.27
C LEU A 187 36.12 -28.84 -2.18
N ALA A 188 37.35 -28.90 -1.65
CA ALA A 188 38.57 -28.66 -2.41
C ALA A 188 38.82 -29.74 -3.46
N GLU A 189 38.62 -31.02 -3.11
CA GLU A 189 38.79 -32.15 -4.04
C GLU A 189 37.76 -32.13 -5.16
N ARG A 190 36.51 -31.79 -4.84
CA ARG A 190 35.46 -31.60 -5.84
C ARG A 190 35.82 -30.49 -6.83
N PHE A 191 36.35 -29.37 -6.33
CA PHE A 191 36.84 -28.29 -7.18
C PHE A 191 38.03 -28.73 -8.04
N GLU A 192 39.04 -29.38 -7.46
CA GLU A 192 40.23 -29.85 -8.18
C GLU A 192 39.87 -30.84 -9.28
N ARG A 193 38.99 -31.81 -8.99
CA ARG A 193 38.46 -32.76 -9.98
C ARG A 193 37.77 -32.05 -11.14
N GLN A 194 36.98 -31.01 -10.85
CA GLN A 194 36.36 -30.19 -11.89
C GLN A 194 37.41 -29.41 -12.71
N ALA A 195 38.42 -28.84 -12.04
CA ALA A 195 39.46 -28.06 -12.70
C ALA A 195 40.38 -28.91 -13.59
N GLU A 196 40.63 -30.16 -13.21
CA GLU A 196 41.36 -31.14 -14.01
C GLU A 196 40.54 -31.63 -15.19
N ALA A 197 39.22 -31.83 -15.01
CA ALA A 197 38.33 -32.27 -16.08
C ALA A 197 38.14 -31.20 -17.18
N THR A 198 38.09 -29.91 -16.80
CA THR A 198 37.82 -28.80 -17.73
C THR A 198 38.73 -27.59 -17.50
N PRO A 199 40.06 -27.71 -17.67
CA PRO A 199 41.02 -26.66 -17.31
C PRO A 199 40.84 -25.37 -18.12
N GLU A 200 40.43 -25.49 -19.38
CA GLU A 200 40.22 -24.36 -20.30
C GLU A 200 38.82 -23.72 -20.17
N ALA A 201 37.89 -24.34 -19.43
CA ALA A 201 36.56 -23.77 -19.23
C ALA A 201 36.63 -22.51 -18.37
N VAL A 202 35.76 -21.53 -18.64
CA VAL A 202 35.69 -20.29 -17.86
C VAL A 202 35.12 -20.60 -16.47
N ALA A 203 35.90 -20.33 -15.44
CA ALA A 203 35.45 -20.45 -14.05
C ALA A 203 34.75 -19.16 -13.59
N CYS A 204 35.34 -18.00 -13.87
CA CYS A 204 34.73 -16.72 -13.50
C CYS A 204 35.07 -15.57 -14.45
N VAL A 205 34.16 -14.60 -14.51
CA VAL A 205 34.29 -13.33 -15.22
C VAL A 205 34.11 -12.21 -14.20
N GLY A 206 35.17 -11.45 -13.92
CA GLY A 206 35.11 -10.22 -13.12
C GLY A 206 34.76 -9.02 -13.98
N LEU A 207 33.71 -8.28 -13.61
CA LEU A 207 33.30 -7.05 -14.31
C LEU A 207 33.82 -5.82 -13.55
N ASP A 208 34.16 -4.76 -14.29
CA ASP A 208 34.39 -3.44 -13.71
C ASP A 208 33.20 -2.49 -13.97
N ALA A 209 33.16 -1.38 -13.25
CA ALA A 209 32.09 -0.38 -13.39
C ALA A 209 32.18 0.41 -14.70
N ALA A 210 33.32 0.39 -15.40
CA ALA A 210 33.56 1.09 -16.66
C ALA A 210 33.29 0.21 -17.90
N GLY A 211 32.80 -1.02 -17.71
CA GLY A 211 32.42 -1.95 -18.78
C GLY A 211 33.52 -2.91 -19.25
N GLY A 212 34.71 -2.86 -18.66
CA GLY A 212 35.77 -3.84 -18.85
C GLY A 212 35.53 -5.13 -18.07
N HIS A 213 36.29 -6.18 -18.40
CA HIS A 213 36.15 -7.49 -17.76
C HIS A 213 37.45 -8.31 -17.79
N ARG A 214 37.60 -9.21 -16.81
CA ARG A 214 38.70 -10.19 -16.72
C ARG A 214 38.11 -11.60 -16.60
N ARG A 215 38.68 -12.55 -17.34
CA ARG A 215 38.21 -13.95 -17.36
C ARG A 215 39.28 -14.87 -16.79
N LEU A 216 38.93 -15.74 -15.85
CA LEU A 216 39.78 -16.81 -15.37
C LEU A 216 39.18 -18.15 -15.78
N THR A 217 40.02 -19.03 -16.32
CA THR A 217 39.66 -20.43 -16.53
C THR A 217 39.83 -21.23 -15.24
N TYR A 218 39.26 -22.44 -15.18
CA TYR A 218 39.45 -23.32 -14.03
C TYR A 218 40.92 -23.66 -13.78
N GLY A 219 41.72 -23.86 -14.83
CA GLY A 219 43.16 -24.11 -14.72
C GLY A 219 43.91 -22.94 -14.09
N VAL A 220 43.64 -21.71 -14.56
CA VAL A 220 44.26 -20.49 -14.00
C VAL A 220 43.80 -20.25 -12.56
N LEU A 221 42.50 -20.39 -12.28
CA LEU A 221 41.97 -20.23 -10.92
C LEU A 221 42.61 -21.24 -9.94
N ASN A 222 42.73 -22.51 -10.35
CA ASN A 222 43.36 -23.54 -9.53
C ASN A 222 44.84 -23.23 -9.27
N ALA A 223 45.58 -22.82 -10.30
CA ALA A 223 46.99 -22.45 -10.19
C ALA A 223 47.23 -21.29 -9.20
N ARG A 224 46.43 -20.21 -9.31
CA ARG A 224 46.52 -19.05 -8.39
C ARG A 224 46.10 -19.42 -6.97
N ALA A 225 45.06 -20.23 -6.82
CA ALA A 225 44.65 -20.72 -5.51
C ALA A 225 45.73 -21.60 -4.87
N ASN A 226 46.47 -22.40 -5.65
CA ASN A 226 47.59 -23.20 -5.14
C ASN A 226 48.74 -22.30 -4.65
N GLN A 227 49.13 -21.28 -5.39
CA GLN A 227 50.14 -20.30 -4.97
C GLN A 227 49.74 -19.61 -3.66
N LEU A 228 48.51 -19.11 -3.59
CA LEU A 228 48.00 -18.47 -2.39
C LEU A 228 47.91 -19.44 -1.21
N ALA A 229 47.47 -20.69 -1.43
CA ALA A 229 47.42 -21.71 -0.39
C ALA A 229 48.82 -22.01 0.18
N ARG A 230 49.86 -22.09 -0.67
CA ARG A 230 51.26 -22.22 -0.22
C ARG A 230 51.67 -21.06 0.67
N ARG A 231 51.39 -19.81 0.25
CA ARG A 231 51.71 -18.62 1.05
C ARG A 231 50.99 -18.62 2.39
N LEU A 232 49.68 -18.85 2.39
CA LEU A 232 48.87 -18.88 3.61
C LEU A 232 49.33 -19.99 4.57
N ARG A 233 49.73 -21.16 4.04
CA ARG A 233 50.33 -22.24 4.85
C ARG A 233 51.60 -21.80 5.57
N THR A 234 52.49 -21.03 4.91
CA THR A 234 53.69 -20.48 5.56
C THR A 234 53.38 -19.46 6.67
N LEU A 235 52.21 -18.82 6.62
CA LEU A 235 51.73 -17.89 7.66
C LEU A 235 50.98 -18.60 8.80
N GLY A 236 50.91 -19.94 8.75
CA GLY A 236 50.28 -20.78 9.77
C GLY A 236 48.78 -20.99 9.58
N VAL A 237 48.26 -20.83 8.35
CA VAL A 237 46.86 -21.13 8.04
C VAL A 237 46.67 -22.64 7.85
N GLY A 238 45.72 -23.20 8.60
CA GLY A 238 45.23 -24.58 8.47
C GLY A 238 43.80 -24.72 8.98
N ALA A 239 43.42 -25.91 9.44
CA ALA A 239 42.09 -26.18 9.98
C ALA A 239 41.69 -25.18 11.09
N GLU A 240 40.43 -24.72 11.08
CA GLU A 240 39.86 -23.74 12.05
C GLU A 240 40.57 -22.38 12.09
N THR A 241 41.60 -22.16 11.27
CA THR A 241 42.34 -20.91 11.27
C THR A 241 41.55 -19.86 10.49
N ARG A 242 41.15 -18.79 11.19
CA ARG A 242 40.37 -17.69 10.61
C ARG A 242 41.26 -16.81 9.75
N VAL A 243 40.85 -16.61 8.50
CA VAL A 243 41.48 -15.70 7.55
C VAL A 243 40.43 -14.69 7.09
N ALA A 244 40.68 -13.41 7.38
CA ALA A 244 39.81 -12.34 6.92
C ALA A 244 40.12 -12.00 5.47
N VAL A 245 39.08 -11.93 4.64
CA VAL A 245 39.19 -11.59 3.22
C VAL A 245 38.47 -10.27 3.00
N LEU A 246 39.24 -9.19 2.92
CA LEU A 246 38.76 -7.85 2.55
C LEU A 246 38.77 -7.71 1.03
N SER A 247 37.64 -8.01 0.39
CA SER A 247 37.52 -7.91 -1.07
C SER A 247 36.09 -7.60 -1.46
N GLU A 248 35.93 -6.88 -2.58
CA GLU A 248 34.66 -6.89 -3.31
C GLU A 248 34.48 -8.22 -4.07
N ARG A 249 33.35 -8.35 -4.78
CA ARG A 249 33.12 -9.46 -5.73
C ARG A 249 34.12 -9.37 -6.88
N SER A 250 35.14 -10.22 -6.86
CA SER A 250 36.18 -10.23 -7.88
C SER A 250 36.80 -11.62 -8.07
N PRO A 251 37.52 -11.87 -9.18
CA PRO A 251 38.20 -13.16 -9.38
C PRO A 251 39.16 -13.53 -8.24
N GLU A 252 39.82 -12.53 -7.66
CA GLU A 252 40.71 -12.66 -6.51
C GLU A 252 40.01 -13.24 -5.26
N LEU A 253 38.72 -12.89 -5.05
CA LEU A 253 37.92 -13.46 -3.98
C LEU A 253 37.77 -14.99 -4.14
N LEU A 254 37.53 -15.47 -5.36
CA LEU A 254 37.46 -16.91 -5.61
C LEU A 254 38.82 -17.59 -5.42
N VAL A 255 39.90 -16.93 -5.84
CA VAL A 255 41.27 -17.42 -5.58
C VAL A 255 41.49 -17.60 -4.08
N ALA A 256 41.11 -16.62 -3.27
CA ALA A 256 41.19 -16.69 -1.81
C ALA A 256 40.32 -17.79 -1.21
N LEU A 257 39.05 -17.89 -1.63
CA LEU A 257 38.13 -18.91 -1.14
C LEU A 257 38.63 -20.32 -1.45
N VAL A 258 39.02 -20.59 -2.70
CA VAL A 258 39.54 -21.91 -3.11
C VAL A 258 40.85 -22.24 -2.38
N ALA A 259 41.74 -21.25 -2.18
CA ALA A 259 42.96 -21.45 -1.40
C ALA A 259 42.66 -21.86 0.06
N LEU A 260 41.66 -21.23 0.68
CA LEU A 260 41.23 -21.58 2.04
C LEU A 260 40.59 -22.96 2.11
N LEU A 261 39.76 -23.34 1.13
CA LEU A 261 39.19 -24.69 1.03
C LEU A 261 40.30 -25.75 0.96
N LYS A 262 41.37 -25.53 0.17
CA LYS A 262 42.52 -26.43 0.08
C LYS A 262 43.28 -26.60 1.40
N LEU A 263 43.25 -25.58 2.26
CA LEU A 263 43.89 -25.59 3.58
C LEU A 263 42.95 -26.04 4.71
N GLY A 264 41.65 -26.21 4.44
CA GLY A 264 40.63 -26.43 5.47
C GLY A 264 40.43 -25.21 6.36
N GLY A 265 40.82 -24.02 5.90
CA GLY A 265 40.76 -22.78 6.66
C GLY A 265 39.33 -22.26 6.86
N CYS A 266 39.19 -21.33 7.80
CA CYS A 266 37.94 -20.65 8.10
C CYS A 266 37.93 -19.26 7.44
N TYR A 267 37.05 -19.08 6.46
CA TYR A 267 36.86 -17.85 5.72
C TYR A 267 36.06 -16.82 6.54
N VAL A 268 36.59 -15.60 6.71
CA VAL A 268 35.86 -14.47 7.31
C VAL A 268 35.65 -13.40 6.24
N PRO A 269 34.46 -13.32 5.61
CA PRO A 269 34.16 -12.31 4.62
C PRO A 269 34.08 -10.92 5.25
N VAL A 270 34.77 -9.94 4.68
CA VAL A 270 34.65 -8.54 5.10
C VAL A 270 34.46 -7.66 3.87
N ASP A 271 33.29 -6.99 3.79
CA ASP A 271 32.98 -6.09 2.69
C ASP A 271 33.79 -4.80 2.84
N PRO A 272 34.63 -4.42 1.84
CA PRO A 272 35.45 -3.22 1.92
C PRO A 272 34.63 -1.92 1.89
N HIS A 273 33.36 -1.96 1.52
CA HIS A 273 32.47 -0.78 1.54
C HIS A 273 31.88 -0.49 2.93
N TYR A 274 32.12 -1.36 3.93
CA TYR A 274 31.71 -1.08 5.30
C TYR A 274 32.54 0.07 5.91
N PRO A 275 31.96 0.88 6.82
CA PRO A 275 32.72 1.89 7.54
C PRO A 275 33.94 1.27 8.24
N ALA A 276 35.06 1.99 8.26
CA ALA A 276 36.32 1.48 8.81
C ALA A 276 36.18 0.98 10.27
N ALA A 277 35.43 1.71 11.11
CA ALA A 277 35.17 1.30 12.49
C ALA A 277 34.40 -0.03 12.60
N TYR A 278 33.51 -0.34 11.65
CA TYR A 278 32.76 -1.60 11.62
C TYR A 278 33.64 -2.75 11.13
N VAL A 279 34.51 -2.49 10.16
CA VAL A 279 35.55 -3.44 9.71
C VAL A 279 36.50 -3.77 10.86
N GLU A 280 36.97 -2.77 11.61
CA GLU A 280 37.81 -2.95 12.79
C GLU A 280 37.12 -3.82 13.85
N GLN A 281 35.84 -3.56 14.16
CA GLN A 281 35.08 -4.40 15.10
C GLN A 281 35.01 -5.87 14.66
N ILE A 282 34.81 -6.13 13.37
CA ILE A 282 34.80 -7.50 12.83
C ILE A 282 36.18 -8.14 12.97
N LEU A 283 37.25 -7.42 12.64
CA LEU A 283 38.62 -7.94 12.73
C LEU A 283 39.05 -8.17 14.17
N GLU A 284 38.66 -7.28 15.10
CA GLU A 284 38.89 -7.43 16.54
C GLU A 284 38.18 -8.68 17.10
N ASP A 285 36.89 -8.87 16.79
CA ASP A 285 36.11 -10.00 17.29
C ASP A 285 36.59 -11.33 16.66
N ALA A 286 36.83 -11.33 15.34
CA ALA A 286 37.27 -12.51 14.62
C ALA A 286 38.70 -12.92 15.00
N ALA A 287 39.54 -11.97 15.39
CA ALA A 287 40.97 -12.15 15.61
C ALA A 287 41.63 -13.07 14.55
N PRO A 288 41.57 -12.69 13.25
CA PRO A 288 42.05 -13.53 12.18
C PRO A 288 43.58 -13.66 12.23
N ARG A 289 44.10 -14.83 11.83
CA ARG A 289 45.55 -15.07 11.76
C ARG A 289 46.19 -14.27 10.64
N VAL A 290 45.49 -14.14 9.53
CA VAL A 290 45.92 -13.44 8.31
C VAL A 290 44.75 -12.61 7.80
N VAL A 291 45.03 -11.38 7.37
CA VAL A 291 44.11 -10.56 6.59
C VAL A 291 44.62 -10.48 5.15
N VAL A 292 43.81 -10.92 4.19
CA VAL A 292 44.10 -10.80 2.76
C VAL A 292 43.23 -9.70 2.16
N GLY A 293 43.78 -8.92 1.22
CA GLY A 293 43.05 -7.80 0.64
C GLY A 293 43.59 -7.34 -0.71
N ARG A 294 42.96 -6.31 -1.28
CA ARG A 294 43.34 -5.69 -2.57
C ARG A 294 43.75 -4.24 -2.36
N ARG A 295 44.78 -3.79 -3.09
CA ARG A 295 45.28 -2.42 -2.96
C ARG A 295 44.19 -1.41 -3.34
N GLY A 296 44.10 -0.33 -2.57
CA GLY A 296 43.10 0.73 -2.80
C GLY A 296 41.69 0.45 -2.25
N GLN A 297 41.44 -0.72 -1.65
CA GLN A 297 40.13 -1.09 -1.07
C GLN A 297 40.11 -1.13 0.46
N THR A 298 41.23 -0.77 1.11
CA THR A 298 41.45 -1.01 2.53
C THR A 298 41.95 0.25 3.23
N SER A 299 41.09 1.25 3.39
CA SER A 299 41.47 2.45 4.16
C SER A 299 41.55 2.11 5.66
N GLY A 300 42.76 2.08 6.21
CA GLY A 300 43.01 1.93 7.66
C GLY A 300 43.10 0.48 8.19
N ALA A 301 42.67 -0.54 7.45
CA ALA A 301 42.72 -1.93 7.89
C ALA A 301 44.10 -2.59 7.64
N ARG A 302 44.56 -3.42 8.58
CA ARG A 302 45.76 -4.27 8.41
C ARG A 302 45.55 -5.26 7.27
N VAL A 303 46.50 -5.35 6.33
CA VAL A 303 46.54 -6.38 5.26
C VAL A 303 47.90 -7.05 5.25
N ASP A 304 47.92 -8.38 5.36
CA ASP A 304 49.13 -9.22 5.40
C ASP A 304 49.50 -9.79 4.02
N VAL A 305 48.52 -9.98 3.12
CA VAL A 305 48.72 -10.51 1.77
C VAL A 305 47.86 -9.75 0.76
N TRP A 306 48.48 -9.28 -0.33
CA TRP A 306 47.80 -8.58 -1.41
C TRP A 306 47.45 -9.54 -2.55
N LEU A 307 46.19 -9.52 -3.00
CA LEU A 307 45.66 -10.48 -3.97
C LEU A 307 45.66 -9.99 -5.43
N ASP A 308 46.17 -8.78 -5.69
CA ASP A 308 46.04 -8.12 -6.99
C ASP A 308 46.66 -8.95 -8.13
N LEU A 309 45.86 -9.18 -9.19
CA LEU A 309 46.28 -9.85 -10.43
C LEU A 309 46.57 -8.83 -11.54
N ASP A 310 47.67 -9.03 -12.27
CA ASP A 310 48.05 -8.23 -13.43
C ASP A 310 47.24 -8.59 -14.70
N ALA A 311 47.56 -7.93 -15.82
CA ALA A 311 46.88 -8.16 -17.10
C ALA A 311 47.13 -9.58 -17.68
N GLN A 312 48.20 -10.25 -17.26
CA GLN A 312 48.54 -11.63 -17.59
C GLN A 312 47.97 -12.62 -16.55
N LEU A 313 47.09 -12.15 -15.66
CA LEU A 313 46.46 -12.89 -14.58
C LEU A 313 47.49 -13.52 -13.63
N ARG A 314 48.65 -12.90 -13.40
CA ARG A 314 49.66 -13.29 -12.40
C ARG A 314 49.55 -12.37 -11.18
N PHE A 315 49.97 -12.85 -10.01
CA PHE A 315 50.00 -11.99 -8.82
C PHE A 315 51.00 -10.84 -9.02
N ALA A 316 50.57 -9.62 -8.73
CA ALA A 316 51.45 -8.45 -8.69
C ALA A 316 52.33 -8.42 -7.43
N ASP A 317 51.98 -9.20 -6.40
CA ASP A 317 52.82 -9.43 -5.24
C ASP A 317 53.91 -10.46 -5.57
N THR A 318 55.17 -10.02 -5.54
CA THR A 318 56.33 -10.86 -5.90
C THR A 318 56.46 -12.10 -5.04
N ALA A 319 56.09 -12.02 -3.75
CA ALA A 319 56.16 -13.16 -2.84
C ALA A 319 55.12 -14.25 -3.16
N LEU A 320 54.05 -13.90 -3.87
CA LEU A 320 53.08 -14.85 -4.42
C LEU A 320 53.48 -15.34 -5.81
N ALA A 321 53.98 -14.43 -6.67
CA ALA A 321 54.32 -14.73 -8.06
C ALA A 321 55.45 -15.76 -8.20
N GLU A 322 56.38 -15.80 -7.26
CA GLU A 322 57.52 -16.74 -7.25
C GLU A 322 57.16 -18.15 -6.75
N LEU A 323 55.98 -18.34 -6.15
CA LEU A 323 55.56 -19.65 -5.65
C LEU A 323 55.15 -20.56 -6.80
N ALA A 324 55.37 -21.87 -6.64
CA ALA A 324 54.95 -22.86 -7.63
C ALA A 324 53.43 -22.80 -7.89
N GLU A 325 53.03 -23.03 -9.14
CA GLU A 325 51.63 -23.01 -9.60
C GLU A 325 50.97 -24.40 -9.61
N GLY A 326 51.78 -25.47 -9.64
CA GLY A 326 51.34 -26.85 -9.76
C GLY A 326 50.52 -27.36 -8.57
N THR A 327 50.11 -28.63 -8.65
CA THR A 327 49.23 -29.33 -7.70
C THR A 327 49.63 -29.10 -6.25
N MET A 328 48.64 -28.85 -5.39
CA MET A 328 48.86 -28.60 -3.97
C MET A 328 49.02 -29.92 -3.20
N GLU A 329 50.24 -30.23 -2.75
CA GLU A 329 50.50 -31.40 -1.92
C GLU A 329 49.95 -31.23 -0.49
N GLY A 330 49.44 -32.31 0.09
CA GLY A 330 48.92 -32.31 1.46
C GLY A 330 47.73 -31.36 1.67
N ARG A 331 46.76 -31.37 0.75
CA ARG A 331 45.49 -30.66 0.93
C ARG A 331 44.76 -31.17 2.17
N ALA A 332 44.04 -30.29 2.86
CA ALA A 332 43.28 -30.66 4.04
C ALA A 332 41.96 -31.35 3.65
N ARG A 333 41.57 -32.35 4.45
CA ARG A 333 40.20 -32.89 4.47
C ARG A 333 39.59 -32.54 5.82
N PRO A 334 38.96 -31.37 5.94
CA PRO A 334 38.43 -30.95 7.24
C PRO A 334 37.32 -31.89 7.69
N ASP A 335 37.28 -32.18 9.00
CA ASP A 335 36.13 -32.86 9.60
C ASP A 335 34.87 -32.01 9.41
N GLY A 336 33.72 -32.66 9.23
CA GLY A 336 32.46 -31.97 8.95
C GLY A 336 32.08 -30.93 10.01
N ALA A 337 32.48 -31.12 11.27
CA ALA A 337 32.22 -30.17 12.35
C ALA A 337 33.16 -28.95 12.35
N GLN A 338 34.26 -28.98 11.57
CA GLN A 338 35.21 -27.87 11.51
C GLN A 338 34.63 -26.66 10.77
N LEU A 339 35.07 -25.46 11.14
CA LEU A 339 34.56 -24.20 10.60
C LEU A 339 35.04 -23.94 9.16
N ALA A 340 34.08 -23.76 8.27
CA ALA A 340 34.31 -23.30 6.91
C ALA A 340 34.30 -21.78 6.82
N CYS A 341 33.41 -21.12 7.57
CA CYS A 341 33.38 -19.66 7.63
C CYS A 341 32.86 -19.11 8.95
N LEU A 342 33.20 -17.84 9.21
CA LEU A 342 32.66 -17.03 10.29
C LEU A 342 31.87 -15.87 9.71
N MET A 343 30.55 -15.99 9.71
CA MET A 343 29.64 -15.03 9.06
C MET A 343 29.12 -14.02 10.07
N TYR A 344 29.40 -12.73 9.87
CA TYR A 344 28.97 -11.70 10.81
C TYR A 344 27.55 -11.20 10.52
N THR A 345 26.76 -11.08 11.58
CA THR A 345 25.39 -10.52 11.54
C THR A 345 25.21 -9.42 12.58
N SER A 346 24.10 -8.68 12.53
CA SER A 346 23.78 -7.67 13.56
C SER A 346 23.57 -8.33 14.93
N GLY A 347 24.18 -7.76 15.99
CA GLY A 347 24.07 -8.28 17.35
C GLY A 347 23.24 -7.38 18.27
N SER A 348 22.43 -7.99 19.14
CA SER A 348 21.57 -7.31 20.13
C SER A 348 22.34 -6.47 21.16
N THR A 349 23.63 -6.78 21.35
CA THR A 349 24.55 -6.08 22.25
C THR A 349 25.17 -4.83 21.62
N GLY A 350 24.91 -4.58 20.34
CA GLY A 350 25.49 -3.48 19.57
C GLY A 350 26.91 -3.72 19.04
N ARG A 351 27.36 -4.98 19.00
CA ARG A 351 28.55 -5.42 18.24
C ARG A 351 28.13 -6.51 17.25
N PRO A 352 28.83 -6.66 16.11
CA PRO A 352 28.60 -7.77 15.18
C PRO A 352 28.71 -9.12 15.89
N LYS A 353 27.83 -10.09 15.58
CA LYS A 353 27.91 -11.46 16.09
C LYS A 353 28.41 -12.41 15.01
N GLY A 354 29.54 -13.07 15.26
CA GLY A 354 30.12 -14.06 14.35
C GLY A 354 29.40 -15.41 14.44
N VAL A 355 28.70 -15.81 13.39
CA VAL A 355 28.07 -17.12 13.28
C VAL A 355 29.10 -18.15 12.82
N MET A 356 29.27 -19.20 13.61
CA MET A 356 30.25 -20.26 13.36
C MET A 356 29.68 -21.34 12.42
N VAL A 357 29.98 -21.26 11.13
CA VAL A 357 29.44 -22.13 10.06
C VAL A 357 30.39 -23.31 9.79
N PRO A 358 29.99 -24.56 10.05
CA PRO A 358 30.81 -25.73 9.77
C PRO A 358 30.80 -26.18 8.30
N TYR A 359 31.81 -26.93 7.87
CA TYR A 359 31.90 -27.51 6.51
C TYR A 359 30.69 -28.39 6.17
N ARG A 360 30.22 -29.21 7.12
CA ARG A 360 29.04 -30.06 6.95
C ARG A 360 27.78 -29.25 6.59
N GLN A 361 27.64 -28.06 7.16
CA GLN A 361 26.52 -27.17 6.85
C GLN A 361 26.56 -26.73 5.38
N LEU A 362 27.73 -26.32 4.88
CA LEU A 362 27.88 -25.96 3.47
C LEU A 362 27.65 -27.15 2.54
N GLN A 363 28.21 -28.32 2.86
CA GLN A 363 28.04 -29.53 2.05
C GLN A 363 26.57 -29.93 1.93
N ASN A 364 25.84 -30.01 3.04
CA ASN A 364 24.42 -30.37 3.03
C ASN A 364 23.58 -29.34 2.24
N TRP A 365 23.85 -28.05 2.45
CA TRP A 365 23.13 -26.98 1.77
C TRP A 365 23.36 -26.98 0.25
N LEU A 366 24.61 -27.16 -0.19
CA LEU A 366 24.97 -27.23 -1.60
C LEU A 366 24.41 -28.49 -2.28
N GLN A 367 24.48 -29.65 -1.62
CA GLN A 367 23.93 -30.91 -2.14
C GLN A 367 22.40 -30.85 -2.24
N ALA A 368 21.72 -30.31 -1.22
CA ALA A 368 20.27 -30.14 -1.24
C ALA A 368 19.82 -29.14 -2.32
N GLY A 369 20.58 -28.07 -2.53
CA GLY A 369 20.36 -27.12 -3.63
C GLY A 369 20.48 -27.81 -5.00
N ALA A 370 21.59 -28.50 -5.23
CA ALA A 370 21.85 -29.20 -6.49
C ALA A 370 20.84 -30.32 -6.80
N ALA A 371 20.27 -30.97 -5.78
CA ALA A 371 19.23 -31.97 -5.98
C ALA A 371 17.90 -31.38 -6.48
N ARG A 372 17.65 -30.09 -6.22
CA ARG A 372 16.38 -29.39 -6.53
C ARG A 372 16.49 -28.52 -7.77
N THR A 373 17.64 -27.88 -7.95
CA THR A 373 17.97 -27.09 -9.14
C THR A 373 19.31 -27.56 -9.71
N PRO A 374 19.37 -28.74 -10.35
CA PRO A 374 20.62 -29.34 -10.85
C PRO A 374 21.31 -28.41 -11.84
N PHE A 375 22.64 -28.28 -11.73
CA PHE A 375 23.46 -27.50 -12.66
C PHE A 375 23.69 -28.26 -13.96
N GLU A 376 23.61 -27.56 -15.09
CA GLU A 376 23.84 -28.10 -16.42
C GLU A 376 25.01 -27.40 -17.13
N SER A 377 25.59 -28.08 -18.12
CA SER A 377 26.67 -27.51 -18.93
C SER A 377 26.20 -26.25 -19.68
N GLY A 378 27.05 -25.23 -19.72
CA GLY A 378 26.75 -23.96 -20.42
C GLY A 378 25.94 -22.95 -19.59
N GLU A 379 25.56 -23.29 -18.37
CA GLU A 379 24.91 -22.35 -17.47
C GLU A 379 25.86 -21.29 -16.92
N VAL A 380 25.28 -20.20 -16.42
CA VAL A 380 26.00 -19.05 -15.87
C VAL A 380 25.28 -18.54 -14.62
N VAL A 381 26.02 -18.40 -13.53
CA VAL A 381 25.51 -17.87 -12.26
C VAL A 381 26.01 -16.44 -12.07
N LEU A 382 25.11 -15.52 -11.71
CA LEU A 382 25.49 -14.15 -11.36
C LEU A 382 25.79 -14.04 -9.86
N GLN A 383 27.02 -13.67 -9.53
CA GLN A 383 27.45 -13.25 -8.19
C GLN A 383 27.07 -11.79 -8.00
N LYS A 384 26.08 -11.54 -7.16
CA LYS A 384 25.59 -10.19 -6.89
C LYS A 384 25.33 -9.91 -5.42
N THR A 385 25.18 -10.95 -4.60
CA THR A 385 25.00 -10.78 -3.16
C THR A 385 26.31 -10.27 -2.54
N SER A 386 26.26 -9.31 -1.61
CA SER A 386 27.46 -8.87 -0.88
C SER A 386 28.11 -10.07 -0.19
N ILE A 387 29.45 -10.08 -0.20
CA ILE A 387 30.24 -11.23 0.25
C ILE A 387 30.08 -11.51 1.74
N ALA A 388 29.61 -10.52 2.51
CA ALA A 388 29.36 -10.59 3.94
C ALA A 388 28.11 -11.41 4.31
N PHE A 389 27.33 -11.88 3.33
CA PHE A 389 26.11 -12.66 3.57
C PHE A 389 26.27 -14.11 3.14
N ALA A 390 25.69 -15.03 3.93
CA ALA A 390 25.80 -16.48 3.70
C ALA A 390 25.37 -16.91 2.29
N VAL A 391 24.36 -16.27 1.68
CA VAL A 391 23.89 -16.56 0.31
C VAL A 391 25.01 -16.39 -0.73
N SER A 392 25.97 -15.48 -0.52
CA SER A 392 27.12 -15.35 -1.43
C SER A 392 27.94 -16.64 -1.50
N VAL A 393 28.01 -17.44 -0.43
CA VAL A 393 28.74 -18.71 -0.45
C VAL A 393 28.07 -19.73 -1.35
N LYS A 394 26.73 -19.76 -1.37
CA LYS A 394 25.97 -20.61 -2.31
C LYS A 394 26.14 -20.14 -3.74
N GLU A 395 26.07 -18.82 -3.96
CA GLU A 395 26.39 -18.25 -5.28
C GLU A 395 27.81 -18.71 -5.68
N LEU A 396 28.84 -18.49 -4.85
CA LEU A 396 30.25 -18.73 -5.18
C LEU A 396 30.59 -20.21 -5.39
N LEU A 397 30.04 -21.11 -4.56
CA LEU A 397 30.43 -22.53 -4.57
C LEU A 397 29.49 -23.42 -5.38
N GLY A 398 28.20 -23.10 -5.46
CA GLY A 398 27.20 -23.97 -6.08
C GLY A 398 27.53 -24.31 -7.53
N GLY A 399 27.68 -23.28 -8.37
CA GLY A 399 28.04 -23.47 -9.77
C GLY A 399 29.52 -23.82 -9.96
N LEU A 400 30.43 -23.24 -9.17
CA LEU A 400 31.87 -23.48 -9.30
C LEU A 400 32.24 -24.97 -9.12
N LEU A 401 31.61 -25.65 -8.15
CA LEU A 401 31.83 -27.08 -7.92
C LEU A 401 31.17 -27.97 -8.98
N ALA A 402 30.32 -27.40 -9.85
CA ALA A 402 29.63 -28.08 -10.93
C ALA A 402 30.19 -27.72 -12.33
N GLY A 403 31.27 -26.96 -12.42
CA GLY A 403 31.85 -26.55 -13.71
C GLY A 403 31.16 -25.35 -14.38
N VAL A 404 30.27 -24.66 -13.67
CA VAL A 404 29.46 -23.54 -14.18
C VAL A 404 30.16 -22.20 -13.97
N ALA A 405 30.16 -21.36 -15.00
CA ALA A 405 30.82 -20.06 -14.99
C ALA A 405 30.13 -19.06 -14.04
N GLN A 406 30.95 -18.27 -13.34
CA GLN A 406 30.50 -17.25 -12.38
C GLN A 406 30.73 -15.84 -12.93
N VAL A 407 29.69 -15.03 -13.09
CA VAL A 407 29.83 -13.61 -13.45
C VAL A 407 29.81 -12.78 -12.18
N MET A 408 30.83 -11.97 -11.95
CA MET A 408 30.96 -11.15 -10.74
C MET A 408 30.68 -9.69 -11.06
N ALA A 409 29.50 -9.23 -10.65
CA ALA A 409 29.07 -7.85 -10.86
C ALA A 409 29.45 -6.96 -9.67
N PRO A 410 30.13 -5.82 -9.89
CA PRO A 410 30.42 -4.86 -8.82
C PRO A 410 29.14 -4.23 -8.28
N ASP A 411 29.21 -3.68 -7.08
CA ASP A 411 28.07 -3.13 -6.34
C ASP A 411 27.31 -2.03 -7.12
N ALA A 412 28.03 -1.22 -7.89
CA ALA A 412 27.44 -0.19 -8.74
C ALA A 412 26.46 -0.76 -9.78
N LEU A 413 26.82 -1.87 -10.45
CA LEU A 413 25.95 -2.52 -11.45
C LEU A 413 24.80 -3.29 -10.81
N VAL A 414 24.97 -3.77 -9.57
CA VAL A 414 23.91 -4.51 -8.86
C VAL A 414 22.84 -3.57 -8.30
N LYS A 415 23.20 -2.33 -7.93
CA LYS A 415 22.28 -1.32 -7.41
C LYS A 415 21.41 -0.67 -8.48
N ASP A 416 21.85 -0.69 -9.73
CA ASP A 416 21.09 -0.25 -10.89
C ASP A 416 20.41 -1.47 -11.55
N SER A 417 19.09 -1.57 -11.40
CA SER A 417 18.33 -2.71 -11.91
C SER A 417 18.33 -2.82 -13.44
N ALA A 418 18.45 -1.71 -14.17
CA ALA A 418 18.57 -1.73 -15.63
C ALA A 418 19.96 -2.20 -16.06
N ALA A 419 21.01 -1.70 -15.39
CA ALA A 419 22.38 -2.15 -15.63
C ALA A 419 22.55 -3.65 -15.31
N MET A 420 21.93 -4.14 -14.22
CA MET A 420 21.92 -5.56 -13.88
C MET A 420 21.19 -6.41 -14.93
N GLY A 421 20.07 -5.92 -15.49
CA GLY A 421 19.41 -6.53 -16.64
C GLY A 421 20.35 -6.66 -17.84
N GLY A 422 21.09 -5.60 -18.18
CA GLY A 422 22.11 -5.63 -19.22
C GLY A 422 23.24 -6.64 -18.95
N VAL A 423 23.63 -6.85 -17.69
CA VAL A 423 24.59 -7.91 -17.31
C VAL A 423 24.01 -9.30 -17.57
N VAL A 424 22.75 -9.53 -17.20
CA VAL A 424 22.05 -10.80 -17.44
C VAL A 424 22.03 -11.11 -18.94
N GLU A 425 21.69 -10.13 -19.76
CA GLU A 425 21.60 -10.29 -21.21
C GLU A 425 22.96 -10.52 -21.87
N LYS A 426 23.95 -9.69 -21.54
CA LYS A 426 25.29 -9.70 -22.14
C LYS A 426 26.04 -10.99 -21.83
N TRP A 427 25.92 -11.47 -20.60
CA TRP A 427 26.64 -12.65 -20.12
C TRP A 427 25.80 -13.92 -20.08
N LYS A 428 24.57 -13.86 -20.60
CA LYS A 428 23.63 -14.99 -20.68
C LYS A 428 23.46 -15.70 -19.35
N VAL A 429 23.25 -14.91 -18.29
CA VAL A 429 23.06 -15.43 -16.93
C VAL A 429 21.81 -16.32 -16.90
N THR A 430 21.96 -17.55 -16.42
CA THR A 430 20.86 -18.52 -16.32
C THR A 430 20.31 -18.65 -14.91
N ARG A 431 21.10 -18.29 -13.88
CA ARG A 431 20.72 -18.44 -12.48
C ARG A 431 20.93 -17.16 -11.69
N LEU A 432 19.89 -16.76 -10.96
CA LEU A 432 19.90 -15.54 -10.18
C LEU A 432 19.28 -15.79 -8.80
N HIS A 433 19.98 -15.43 -7.74
CA HIS A 433 19.43 -15.40 -6.39
C HIS A 433 19.00 -13.98 -6.07
N LEU A 434 17.79 -13.74 -5.56
CA LEU A 434 17.26 -12.40 -5.27
C LEU A 434 16.49 -12.40 -3.96
N VAL A 435 16.27 -11.21 -3.41
CA VAL A 435 15.16 -10.99 -2.47
C VAL A 435 13.94 -10.54 -3.28
N PRO A 436 12.70 -10.84 -2.85
CA PRO A 436 11.48 -10.41 -3.54
C PRO A 436 11.47 -8.93 -3.95
N SER A 437 11.89 -8.01 -3.08
CA SER A 437 11.96 -6.58 -3.43
C SER A 437 12.91 -6.27 -4.60
N HIS A 438 14.06 -6.92 -4.67
CA HIS A 438 15.01 -6.75 -5.76
C HIS A 438 14.52 -7.44 -7.05
N LEU A 439 13.80 -8.55 -6.94
CA LEU A 439 13.14 -9.16 -8.10
C LEU A 439 12.07 -8.24 -8.69
N ALA A 440 11.26 -7.58 -7.85
CA ALA A 440 10.30 -6.59 -8.31
C ALA A 440 10.97 -5.40 -9.03
N ALA A 441 12.03 -4.84 -8.43
CA ALA A 441 12.78 -3.74 -9.03
C ALA A 441 13.45 -4.13 -10.36
N LEU A 442 13.99 -5.35 -10.46
CA LEU A 442 14.53 -5.89 -11.71
C LEU A 442 13.45 -5.99 -12.79
N LEU A 443 12.29 -6.57 -12.46
CA LEU A 443 11.18 -6.70 -13.40
C LEU A 443 10.59 -5.35 -13.84
N GLU A 444 10.60 -4.36 -12.96
CA GLU A 444 10.18 -3.00 -13.28
C GLU A 444 11.17 -2.33 -14.23
N ALA A 445 12.47 -2.39 -13.93
CA ALA A 445 13.51 -1.76 -14.73
C ALA A 445 13.68 -2.34 -16.14
N VAL A 446 13.43 -3.64 -16.33
CA VAL A 446 13.47 -4.28 -17.67
C VAL A 446 12.14 -4.15 -18.43
N GLY A 447 11.09 -3.61 -17.81
CA GLY A 447 9.77 -3.49 -18.43
C GLY A 447 9.13 -4.84 -18.80
N GLU A 448 8.39 -4.87 -19.92
CA GLU A 448 7.77 -6.07 -20.52
C GLU A 448 8.74 -6.72 -21.54
N GLN A 449 9.92 -6.13 -21.73
CA GLN A 449 11.00 -6.69 -22.55
C GLN A 449 11.65 -7.89 -21.86
N SER A 450 10.96 -9.02 -21.89
CA SER A 450 11.45 -10.29 -21.36
C SER A 450 12.68 -10.84 -22.11
N GLN A 451 13.11 -10.20 -23.21
CA GLN A 451 14.30 -10.56 -23.99
C GLN A 451 15.61 -10.37 -23.21
N THR A 452 15.74 -9.28 -22.45
CA THR A 452 16.93 -9.01 -21.61
C THR A 452 17.16 -10.10 -20.57
N LEU A 453 16.07 -10.68 -20.06
CA LEU A 453 16.10 -11.77 -19.08
C LEU A 453 15.90 -13.16 -19.71
N ARG A 454 15.93 -13.29 -21.05
CA ARG A 454 15.58 -14.54 -21.76
C ARG A 454 16.46 -15.72 -21.42
N SER A 455 17.71 -15.44 -21.04
CA SER A 455 18.68 -16.46 -20.63
C SER A 455 18.41 -17.04 -19.25
N LEU A 456 17.62 -16.37 -18.39
CA LEU A 456 17.29 -16.88 -17.07
C LEU A 456 16.51 -18.19 -17.17
N ARG A 457 16.86 -19.13 -16.30
CA ARG A 457 16.19 -20.41 -16.10
C ARG A 457 15.76 -20.61 -14.66
N TYR A 458 16.56 -20.16 -13.70
CA TYR A 458 16.24 -20.25 -12.27
C TYR A 458 16.33 -18.89 -11.59
N VAL A 459 15.25 -18.51 -10.90
CA VAL A 459 15.22 -17.39 -9.98
C VAL A 459 14.96 -17.92 -8.57
N ILE A 460 15.96 -17.83 -7.71
CA ILE A 460 15.85 -18.27 -6.32
C ILE A 460 15.64 -17.04 -5.45
N THR A 461 14.45 -16.95 -4.84
CA THR A 461 14.10 -15.92 -3.87
C THR A 461 14.38 -16.40 -2.45
N ALA A 462 14.91 -15.51 -1.61
CA ALA A 462 15.10 -15.79 -0.18
C ALA A 462 15.15 -14.49 0.63
N GLY A 463 15.03 -14.58 1.95
CA GLY A 463 15.30 -13.46 2.85
C GLY A 463 14.12 -12.51 3.13
N GLU A 464 13.09 -12.48 2.28
CA GLU A 464 11.82 -11.76 2.52
C GLU A 464 10.63 -12.67 2.15
N ALA A 465 9.42 -12.32 2.63
CA ALA A 465 8.21 -13.02 2.21
C ALA A 465 7.92 -12.69 0.73
N LEU A 466 7.74 -13.72 -0.11
CA LEU A 466 7.45 -13.56 -1.53
C LEU A 466 5.96 -13.27 -1.75
N PRO A 467 5.55 -12.06 -2.20
CA PRO A 467 4.14 -11.73 -2.40
C PRO A 467 3.54 -12.51 -3.58
N ARG A 468 2.27 -12.89 -3.46
CA ARG A 468 1.55 -13.59 -4.54
C ARG A 468 1.46 -12.78 -5.84
N GLY A 469 1.30 -11.46 -5.73
CA GLY A 469 1.28 -10.57 -6.90
C GLY A 469 2.61 -10.58 -7.68
N LEU A 470 3.74 -10.50 -6.97
CA LEU A 470 5.06 -10.56 -7.60
C LEU A 470 5.31 -11.93 -8.27
N ARG A 471 4.86 -13.01 -7.64
CA ARG A 471 4.88 -14.35 -8.22
C ARG A 471 4.09 -14.41 -9.54
N GLU A 472 2.90 -13.84 -9.58
CA GLU A 472 2.06 -13.77 -10.78
C GLU A 472 2.70 -12.91 -11.88
N ASP A 473 3.36 -11.82 -11.50
CA ASP A 473 4.12 -10.98 -12.42
C ASP A 473 5.31 -11.74 -13.04
N VAL A 474 6.06 -12.52 -12.24
CA VAL A 474 7.16 -13.37 -12.76
C VAL A 474 6.60 -14.45 -13.69
N ALA A 475 5.54 -15.14 -13.30
CA ALA A 475 4.92 -16.19 -14.12
C ALA A 475 4.43 -15.65 -15.47
N ARG A 476 3.91 -14.40 -15.49
CA ARG A 476 3.47 -13.73 -16.71
C ARG A 476 4.63 -13.29 -17.60
N ARG A 477 5.66 -12.65 -17.02
CA ARG A 477 6.77 -12.04 -17.78
C ARG A 477 7.89 -13.01 -18.14
N LEU A 478 8.12 -14.02 -17.31
CA LEU A 478 9.20 -14.99 -17.42
C LEU A 478 8.67 -16.44 -17.29
N PRO A 479 7.74 -16.89 -18.15
CA PRO A 479 7.05 -18.18 -17.99
C PRO A 479 7.97 -19.42 -18.11
N TRP A 480 9.18 -19.26 -18.64
CA TRP A 480 10.19 -20.32 -18.73
C TRP A 480 11.11 -20.40 -17.51
N VAL A 481 11.01 -19.45 -16.57
CA VAL A 481 11.84 -19.40 -15.38
C VAL A 481 11.19 -20.18 -14.25
N GLU A 482 11.94 -21.12 -13.68
CA GLU A 482 11.56 -21.75 -12.42
C GLU A 482 11.89 -20.83 -11.25
N VAL A 483 10.85 -20.43 -10.52
CA VAL A 483 10.99 -19.62 -9.31
C VAL A 483 10.97 -20.51 -8.07
N TRP A 484 11.94 -20.31 -7.20
CA TRP A 484 12.04 -21.01 -5.93
C TRP A 484 11.98 -20.01 -4.78
N ASN A 485 11.13 -20.27 -3.78
CA ASN A 485 11.06 -19.50 -2.55
C ASN A 485 11.73 -20.28 -1.42
N ASN A 486 12.91 -19.82 -1.01
CA ASN A 486 13.73 -20.44 0.01
C ASN A 486 13.62 -19.68 1.32
N TYR A 487 13.64 -20.41 2.42
CA TYR A 487 13.68 -19.81 3.75
C TYR A 487 14.86 -20.35 4.56
N GLY A 488 15.46 -19.45 5.33
CA GLY A 488 16.66 -19.70 6.09
C GLY A 488 17.14 -18.47 6.85
N CYS A 489 18.20 -18.66 7.62
CA CYS A 489 18.96 -17.60 8.28
C CYS A 489 20.43 -18.01 8.38
N THR A 490 21.33 -17.09 8.73
CA THR A 490 22.78 -17.38 8.74
C THR A 490 23.17 -18.55 9.63
N GLU A 491 22.47 -18.78 10.75
CA GLU A 491 22.72 -19.91 11.66
C GLU A 491 22.38 -21.27 11.06
N LEU A 492 21.59 -21.30 9.99
CA LEU A 492 21.05 -22.51 9.37
C LEU A 492 21.34 -22.63 7.87
N ASN A 493 21.66 -21.53 7.19
CA ASN A 493 21.46 -21.32 5.75
C ASN A 493 20.00 -21.63 5.33
N ASP A 494 19.75 -21.95 4.06
CA ASP A 494 18.39 -22.32 3.64
C ASP A 494 18.02 -23.68 4.23
N VAL A 495 16.84 -23.75 4.84
CA VAL A 495 16.31 -24.95 5.50
C VAL A 495 15.04 -25.49 4.88
N THR A 496 14.31 -24.67 4.14
CA THR A 496 13.13 -25.09 3.40
C THR A 496 13.14 -24.50 2.00
N TYR A 497 12.62 -25.26 1.03
CA TYR A 497 12.47 -24.85 -0.37
C TYR A 497 11.02 -25.06 -0.81
N GLN A 498 10.48 -24.06 -1.51
CA GLN A 498 9.21 -24.13 -2.23
C GLN A 498 9.45 -23.86 -3.71
N ARG A 499 9.02 -24.75 -4.60
CA ARG A 499 8.89 -24.42 -6.02
C ARG A 499 7.58 -23.67 -6.21
N VAL A 500 7.66 -22.48 -6.80
CA VAL A 500 6.47 -21.69 -7.13
C VAL A 500 5.62 -22.46 -8.15
N GLY A 501 4.31 -22.55 -7.88
CA GLY A 501 3.34 -23.26 -8.72
C GLY A 501 2.97 -24.67 -8.23
N GLU A 502 3.61 -25.21 -7.19
CA GLU A 502 3.20 -26.46 -6.54
C GLU A 502 2.17 -26.21 -5.43
N GLU A 503 0.92 -26.70 -5.62
CA GLU A 503 -0.22 -26.70 -4.66
C GLU A 503 -0.14 -25.62 -3.56
N GLU A 504 -0.23 -24.35 -3.98
CA GLU A 504 -0.19 -23.20 -3.10
C GLU A 504 -1.61 -22.95 -2.57
N GLY A 505 -1.82 -23.09 -1.25
CA GLY A 505 -3.07 -22.67 -0.61
C GLY A 505 -3.36 -21.17 -0.84
N GLY A 506 -4.59 -20.73 -0.61
CA GLY A 506 -5.08 -19.34 -0.81
C GLY A 506 -4.47 -18.29 0.12
N THR A 507 -3.14 -18.25 0.22
CA THR A 507 -2.35 -17.41 1.12
C THR A 507 -1.85 -16.15 0.41
N LEU A 508 -1.63 -15.06 1.16
CA LEU A 508 -1.17 -13.76 0.63
C LEU A 508 0.30 -13.78 0.17
N PHE A 509 1.11 -14.65 0.78
CA PHE A 509 2.51 -14.87 0.46
C PHE A 509 2.74 -16.31 0.05
N VAL A 510 3.69 -16.55 -0.84
CA VAL A 510 4.09 -17.91 -1.23
C VAL A 510 4.63 -18.64 0.02
N PRO A 511 4.15 -19.86 0.31
CA PRO A 511 4.68 -20.68 1.40
C PRO A 511 6.21 -20.83 1.34
N ILE A 512 6.85 -21.01 2.49
CA ILE A 512 8.29 -21.26 2.58
C ILE A 512 8.65 -22.74 2.31
N GLY A 513 7.63 -23.58 2.08
CA GLY A 513 7.76 -24.91 1.53
C GLY A 513 8.09 -26.00 2.55
N ARG A 514 8.84 -27.01 2.11
CA ARG A 514 9.19 -28.19 2.91
C ARG A 514 10.68 -28.20 3.24
N PRO A 515 11.09 -28.89 4.32
CA PRO A 515 12.49 -28.97 4.71
C PRO A 515 13.37 -29.58 3.62
N ILE A 516 14.61 -29.09 3.55
CA ILE A 516 15.65 -29.70 2.73
C ILE A 516 16.13 -31.02 3.35
N ALA A 517 16.99 -31.74 2.62
CA ALA A 517 17.62 -32.94 3.14
C ALA A 517 18.33 -32.70 4.49
N ASN A 518 18.25 -33.70 5.37
CA ASN A 518 18.90 -33.74 6.68
C ASN A 518 18.51 -32.58 7.62
N THR A 519 17.30 -32.04 7.43
CA THR A 519 16.76 -30.91 8.20
C THR A 519 15.34 -31.23 8.63
N GLN A 520 15.07 -31.11 9.92
CA GLN A 520 13.77 -31.31 10.54
C GLN A 520 13.27 -29.98 11.09
N VAL A 521 11.98 -29.72 10.92
CA VAL A 521 11.32 -28.48 11.32
C VAL A 521 10.17 -28.79 12.26
N TYR A 522 10.00 -27.92 13.25
CA TYR A 522 8.96 -28.04 14.27
C TYR A 522 8.30 -26.68 14.46
N VAL A 523 6.97 -26.64 14.38
CA VAL A 523 6.19 -25.46 14.77
C VAL A 523 5.69 -25.73 16.20
N LEU A 524 6.22 -24.97 17.15
CA LEU A 524 6.07 -25.24 18.59
C LEU A 524 5.38 -24.10 19.33
N ASP A 525 4.69 -24.43 20.42
CA ASP A 525 4.18 -23.48 21.41
C ASP A 525 5.28 -22.99 22.38
N GLU A 526 4.91 -22.17 23.36
CA GLU A 526 5.84 -21.63 24.35
C GLU A 526 6.41 -22.70 25.32
N GLN A 527 5.77 -23.85 25.42
CA GLN A 527 6.20 -24.99 26.23
C GLN A 527 6.97 -26.03 25.39
N LEU A 528 7.39 -25.65 24.17
CA LEU A 528 8.06 -26.51 23.21
C LEU A 528 7.24 -27.73 22.77
N ARG A 529 5.91 -27.67 22.84
CA ARG A 529 5.00 -28.72 22.34
C ARG A 529 4.59 -28.41 20.90
N ARG A 530 4.45 -29.44 20.07
CA ARG A 530 4.02 -29.29 18.67
C ARG A 530 2.58 -28.77 18.63
N VAL A 531 2.29 -27.83 17.72
CA VAL A 531 0.93 -27.29 17.52
C VAL A 531 0.21 -28.01 16.37
N PRO A 532 -1.15 -28.08 16.36
CA PRO A 532 -1.92 -28.70 15.26
C PRO A 532 -1.74 -28.01 13.90
N VAL A 533 -2.20 -28.68 12.83
CA VAL A 533 -2.13 -28.15 11.45
C VAL A 533 -2.98 -26.89 11.32
N GLY A 534 -2.42 -25.85 10.72
CA GLY A 534 -3.04 -24.52 10.57
C GLY A 534 -2.88 -23.60 11.78
N VAL A 535 -2.38 -24.11 12.91
CA VAL A 535 -2.15 -23.32 14.13
C VAL A 535 -0.79 -22.63 14.06
N ARG A 536 -0.78 -21.36 14.48
CA ARG A 536 0.44 -20.55 14.57
C ARG A 536 1.31 -21.03 15.74
N GLY A 537 2.60 -21.21 15.48
CA GLY A 537 3.63 -21.43 16.51
C GLY A 537 5.00 -20.89 16.08
N GLU A 538 6.00 -21.02 16.95
CA GLU A 538 7.38 -20.61 16.67
C GLU A 538 8.14 -21.73 15.94
N LEU A 539 8.80 -21.38 14.84
CA LEU A 539 9.56 -22.32 14.02
C LEU A 539 10.90 -22.66 14.68
N HIS A 540 11.16 -23.96 14.88
CA HIS A 540 12.38 -24.52 15.42
C HIS A 540 12.97 -25.52 14.43
N VAL A 541 14.30 -25.61 14.37
CA VAL A 541 14.98 -26.45 13.36
C VAL A 541 16.06 -27.32 14.01
N ASP A 542 16.03 -28.61 13.72
CA ASP A 542 17.16 -29.54 13.92
C ASP A 542 17.74 -29.85 12.54
N SER A 543 19.04 -29.65 12.34
CA SER A 543 19.68 -29.96 11.07
C SER A 543 21.11 -30.43 11.29
N VAL A 544 21.58 -31.32 10.39
CA VAL A 544 23.02 -31.61 10.29
C VAL A 544 23.82 -30.37 9.90
N GLY A 545 23.16 -29.36 9.32
CA GLY A 545 23.70 -28.06 8.98
C GLY A 545 23.45 -26.99 10.03
N LEU A 546 23.31 -27.33 11.32
CA LEU A 546 23.29 -26.32 12.37
C LEU A 546 24.66 -25.65 12.51
N ALA A 547 24.69 -24.32 12.63
CA ALA A 547 25.88 -23.61 13.08
C ALA A 547 26.33 -24.14 14.46
N ARG A 548 27.64 -24.03 14.73
CA ARG A 548 28.19 -24.41 16.05
C ARG A 548 27.60 -23.52 17.15
N GLY A 549 27.39 -22.25 16.84
CA GLY A 549 26.87 -21.21 17.73
C GLY A 549 27.38 -19.83 17.33
N TYR A 550 27.44 -18.92 18.29
CA TYR A 550 28.01 -17.58 18.13
C TYR A 550 29.41 -17.49 18.73
N TRP A 551 30.36 -16.98 17.95
CA TRP A 551 31.75 -16.78 18.36
C TRP A 551 31.84 -15.87 19.58
N GLY A 552 32.62 -16.28 20.59
CA GLY A 552 32.78 -15.53 21.84
C GLY A 552 31.50 -15.38 22.70
N GLN A 553 30.38 -16.02 22.33
CA GLN A 553 29.07 -15.77 22.95
C GLN A 553 28.33 -17.06 23.34
N PRO A 554 28.82 -17.81 24.36
CA PRO A 554 28.21 -19.07 24.79
C PRO A 554 26.82 -18.89 25.40
N GLY A 555 26.56 -17.79 26.11
CA GLY A 555 25.24 -17.51 26.68
C GLY A 555 24.15 -17.36 25.62
N LEU A 556 24.41 -16.54 24.59
CA LEU A 556 23.50 -16.38 23.45
C LEU A 556 23.35 -17.69 22.65
N THR A 557 24.43 -18.46 22.56
CA THR A 557 24.39 -19.80 21.93
C THR A 557 23.44 -20.72 22.69
N ALA A 558 23.52 -20.79 24.02
CA ALA A 558 22.62 -21.63 24.83
C ALA A 558 21.15 -21.17 24.78
N GLU A 559 20.91 -19.86 24.64
CA GLU A 559 19.56 -19.30 24.49
C GLU A 559 18.90 -19.70 23.15
N ARG A 560 19.68 -19.71 22.06
CA ARG A 560 19.16 -19.96 20.70
C ARG A 560 19.28 -21.41 20.24
N PHE A 561 20.30 -22.14 20.70
CA PHE A 561 20.56 -23.54 20.36
C PHE A 561 20.23 -24.42 21.57
N ILE A 562 18.94 -24.71 21.75
CA ILE A 562 18.39 -25.45 22.89
C ILE A 562 18.44 -26.96 22.66
N ALA A 563 18.22 -27.77 23.70
CA ALA A 563 18.10 -29.21 23.55
C ALA A 563 16.88 -29.59 22.69
N ASN A 564 17.01 -30.62 21.85
CA ASN A 564 15.89 -31.14 21.06
C ASN A 564 15.13 -32.25 21.82
N PRO A 565 13.91 -31.99 22.34
CA PRO A 565 13.12 -33.01 23.04
C PRO A 565 12.51 -34.07 22.10
N TYR A 566 12.55 -33.83 20.78
CA TYR A 566 11.98 -34.72 19.76
C TYR A 566 12.99 -35.69 19.16
N SER A 567 14.27 -35.60 19.54
CA SER A 567 15.32 -36.47 19.01
C SER A 567 15.77 -37.47 20.06
N SER A 568 15.90 -38.73 19.65
CA SER A 568 16.58 -39.77 20.43
C SER A 568 18.11 -39.69 20.32
N ARG A 569 18.65 -38.83 19.45
CA ARG A 569 20.10 -38.66 19.26
C ARG A 569 20.68 -37.87 20.44
N PRO A 570 21.68 -38.42 21.17
CA PRO A 570 22.34 -37.69 22.25
C PRO A 570 22.96 -36.38 21.74
N GLY A 571 22.69 -35.27 22.45
CA GLY A 571 23.24 -33.95 22.09
C GLY A 571 22.55 -33.27 20.90
N ALA A 572 21.42 -33.78 20.41
CA ALA A 572 20.62 -33.09 19.39
C ALA A 572 20.14 -31.72 19.90
N ARG A 573 20.16 -30.73 19.01
CA ARG A 573 19.82 -29.33 19.32
C ARG A 573 18.73 -28.83 18.38
N LEU A 574 17.84 -28.01 18.90
CA LEU A 574 16.96 -27.15 18.11
C LEU A 574 17.55 -25.75 18.06
N TYR A 575 17.60 -25.17 16.87
CA TYR A 575 17.76 -23.73 16.73
C TYR A 575 16.40 -23.05 16.76
N ARG A 576 16.28 -22.07 17.65
CA ARG A 576 15.11 -21.23 17.84
C ARG A 576 15.18 -20.02 16.91
N THR A 577 14.36 -20.03 15.85
CA THR A 577 14.47 -19.06 14.76
C THR A 577 13.99 -17.66 15.13
N GLY A 578 13.01 -17.56 16.05
CA GLY A 578 12.26 -16.34 16.35
C GLY A 578 11.14 -16.04 15.33
N ASP A 579 10.98 -16.87 14.30
CA ASP A 579 9.97 -16.72 13.25
C ASP A 579 8.69 -17.49 13.61
N MET A 580 7.54 -16.89 13.31
CA MET A 580 6.24 -17.51 13.48
C MET A 580 5.83 -18.18 12.18
N ALA A 581 5.32 -19.40 12.26
CA ALA A 581 4.87 -20.17 11.12
C ALA A 581 3.64 -21.01 11.46
N ARG A 582 3.04 -21.61 10.44
CA ARG A 582 2.07 -22.72 10.59
C ARG A 582 2.30 -23.78 9.53
N VAL A 583 1.99 -25.03 9.86
CA VAL A 583 1.97 -26.14 8.90
C VAL A 583 0.63 -26.10 8.17
N LEU A 584 0.62 -26.11 6.84
CA LEU A 584 -0.57 -26.20 6.03
C LEU A 584 -1.00 -27.66 5.83
N ALA A 585 -2.25 -27.88 5.43
CA ALA A 585 -2.80 -29.23 5.22
C ALA A 585 -2.03 -30.06 4.18
N ASN A 586 -1.42 -29.41 3.18
CA ASN A 586 -0.56 -30.05 2.19
C ASN A 586 0.87 -30.35 2.72
N GLY A 587 1.16 -30.07 3.99
CA GLY A 587 2.47 -30.25 4.61
C GLY A 587 3.53 -29.22 4.21
N THR A 588 3.15 -28.10 3.59
CA THR A 588 4.07 -26.96 3.41
C THR A 588 3.99 -26.01 4.60
N LEU A 589 5.05 -25.24 4.83
CA LEU A 589 5.10 -24.24 5.90
C LEU A 589 4.73 -22.86 5.35
N GLU A 590 3.86 -22.15 6.06
CA GLU A 590 3.57 -20.73 5.82
C GLU A 590 4.27 -19.87 6.87
N TYR A 591 4.94 -18.81 6.40
CA TYR A 591 5.60 -17.83 7.26
C TYR A 591 4.62 -16.72 7.66
N LEU A 592 4.55 -16.43 8.96
CA LEU A 592 3.58 -15.50 9.58
C LEU A 592 4.26 -14.28 10.24
N GLY A 593 5.50 -13.98 9.88
CA GLY A 593 6.26 -12.89 10.47
C GLY A 593 7.12 -13.31 11.67
N ARG A 594 7.59 -12.34 12.46
CA ARG A 594 8.51 -12.56 13.59
C ARG A 594 7.84 -12.39 14.94
N ARG A 595 8.36 -13.10 15.92
CA ARG A 595 7.99 -12.97 17.33
C ARG A 595 8.75 -11.86 18.05
N ASP A 596 10.00 -11.62 17.65
CA ASP A 596 10.96 -10.75 18.34
C ASP A 596 11.19 -9.39 17.65
N HIS A 597 12.14 -8.60 18.15
CA HIS A 597 12.46 -7.25 17.67
C HIS A 597 13.40 -7.22 16.45
N GLU A 598 13.70 -8.35 15.82
CA GLU A 598 14.50 -8.36 14.59
C GLU A 598 13.59 -8.18 13.37
N ILE A 599 14.04 -7.43 12.37
CA ILE A 599 13.25 -7.05 11.19
C ILE A 599 14.05 -7.39 9.93
N LYS A 600 13.37 -7.90 8.90
CA LYS A 600 13.95 -8.15 7.57
C LYS A 600 13.74 -6.90 6.71
N VAL A 601 14.83 -6.24 6.32
CA VAL A 601 14.81 -5.03 5.48
C VAL A 601 15.74 -5.22 4.30
N ARG A 602 15.20 -5.18 3.07
CA ARG A 602 15.96 -5.38 1.82
C ARG A 602 16.80 -6.67 1.83
N GLY A 603 16.22 -7.75 2.36
CA GLY A 603 16.90 -9.04 2.54
C GLY A 603 17.87 -9.16 3.71
N HIS A 604 18.04 -8.12 4.53
CA HIS A 604 18.94 -8.12 5.68
C HIS A 604 18.19 -8.32 6.99
N ARG A 605 18.71 -9.20 7.87
CA ARG A 605 18.23 -9.35 9.25
C ARG A 605 18.87 -8.28 10.13
N VAL A 606 18.07 -7.27 10.51
CA VAL A 606 18.49 -6.16 11.36
C VAL A 606 17.88 -6.31 12.73
N ASP A 607 18.70 -6.43 13.78
CA ASP A 607 18.25 -6.23 15.15
C ASP A 607 18.09 -4.73 15.40
N VAL A 608 16.83 -4.28 15.54
CA VAL A 608 16.52 -2.87 15.78
C VAL A 608 17.17 -2.33 17.05
N ARG A 609 17.48 -3.18 18.03
CA ARG A 609 18.16 -2.76 19.27
C ARG A 609 19.61 -2.36 19.02
N HIS A 610 20.27 -2.91 17.99
CA HIS A 610 21.60 -2.46 17.58
C HIS A 610 21.51 -1.00 17.11
N VAL A 611 20.54 -0.71 16.23
CA VAL A 611 20.30 0.64 15.71
C VAL A 611 19.89 1.59 16.83
N GLU A 612 18.97 1.18 17.71
CA GLU A 612 18.55 1.94 18.89
C GLU A 612 19.75 2.25 19.79
N LYS A 613 20.64 1.30 20.07
CA LYS A 613 21.80 1.52 20.92
C LYS A 613 22.75 2.57 20.35
N VAL A 614 23.04 2.49 19.05
CA VAL A 614 23.88 3.51 18.38
C VAL A 614 23.17 4.85 18.40
N ALA A 615 21.89 4.92 18.04
CA ALA A 615 21.10 6.17 18.09
C ALA A 615 21.07 6.80 19.50
N ASN A 616 20.94 5.98 20.55
CA ASN A 616 20.96 6.41 21.94
C ASN A 616 22.32 6.97 22.40
N ALA A 617 23.41 6.71 21.67
CA ALA A 617 24.73 7.27 21.97
C ALA A 617 24.90 8.72 21.48
N HIS A 618 23.97 9.24 20.67
CA HIS A 618 24.00 10.63 20.22
C HIS A 618 23.70 11.61 21.37
N ALA A 619 24.49 12.69 21.49
CA ALA A 619 24.43 13.61 22.63
C ALA A 619 23.05 14.28 22.84
N ALA A 620 22.32 14.54 21.76
CA ALA A 620 20.98 15.15 21.79
C ALA A 620 19.84 14.16 22.10
N VAL A 621 20.10 12.85 22.13
CA VAL A 621 19.06 11.81 22.27
C VAL A 621 18.91 11.37 23.72
N ARG A 622 17.66 11.34 24.20
CA ARG A 622 17.28 10.74 25.49
C ARG A 622 16.92 9.28 25.32
N GLN A 623 16.10 8.97 24.32
CA GLN A 623 15.67 7.61 24.01
C GLN A 623 15.35 7.46 22.52
N ALA A 624 15.82 6.39 21.90
CA ALA A 624 15.53 6.03 20.51
C ALA A 624 14.82 4.67 20.44
N VAL A 625 13.84 4.57 19.55
CA VAL A 625 13.08 3.33 19.25
C VAL A 625 13.05 3.15 17.74
N VAL A 626 13.33 1.95 17.26
CA VAL A 626 13.32 1.62 15.84
C VAL A 626 12.25 0.58 15.54
N ALA A 627 11.49 0.79 14.47
CA ALA A 627 10.44 -0.11 14.01
C ALA A 627 10.45 -0.27 12.48
N ALA A 628 9.79 -1.32 11.97
CA ALA A 628 9.54 -1.46 10.54
C ALA A 628 8.31 -0.64 10.16
N TRP A 629 8.39 0.08 9.04
CA TRP A 629 7.25 0.76 8.45
C TRP A 629 7.14 0.51 6.95
N PRO A 630 5.96 0.11 6.43
CA PRO A 630 4.76 -0.28 7.17
C PRO A 630 4.98 -1.62 7.92
N PRO A 631 4.40 -1.79 9.13
CA PRO A 631 4.59 -2.99 9.93
C PRO A 631 4.05 -4.24 9.21
N GLY A 632 4.79 -5.36 9.32
CA GLY A 632 4.35 -6.66 8.78
C GLY A 632 4.50 -6.85 7.26
N THR A 633 5.08 -5.87 6.55
CA THR A 633 5.25 -5.93 5.08
C THR A 633 6.65 -6.37 4.66
N GLY A 634 6.77 -7.00 3.49
CA GLY A 634 8.06 -7.35 2.87
C GLY A 634 8.82 -6.16 2.27
N GLN A 635 8.20 -4.98 2.20
CA GLN A 635 8.81 -3.71 1.75
C GLN A 635 9.13 -2.77 2.93
N ALA A 636 9.06 -3.28 4.16
CA ALA A 636 9.22 -2.45 5.34
C ALA A 636 10.62 -1.82 5.41
N GLN A 637 10.66 -0.52 5.71
CA GLN A 637 11.87 0.25 5.94
C GLN A 637 12.07 0.47 7.45
N LEU A 638 13.29 0.83 7.85
CA LEU A 638 13.57 1.19 9.23
C LEU A 638 13.11 2.63 9.51
N ALA A 639 12.19 2.78 10.45
CA ALA A 639 11.76 4.06 11.01
C ALA A 639 12.38 4.27 12.40
N LEU A 640 13.03 5.41 12.61
CA LEU A 640 13.63 5.83 13.87
C LEU A 640 12.75 6.86 14.56
N TYR A 641 12.26 6.51 15.74
CA TYR A 641 11.53 7.39 16.63
C TYR A 641 12.46 7.88 17.73
N VAL A 642 12.62 9.20 17.82
CA VAL A 642 13.60 9.84 18.72
C VAL A 642 12.90 10.70 19.75
N LEU A 643 13.22 10.48 21.02
CA LEU A 643 12.90 11.36 22.13
C LEU A 643 14.15 12.20 22.45
N PRO A 644 14.14 13.52 22.24
CA PRO A 644 15.29 14.38 22.53
C PRO A 644 15.50 14.57 24.04
N ARG A 645 16.71 14.95 24.44
CA ARG A 645 16.96 15.46 25.80
C ARG A 645 16.32 16.83 25.98
N GLU A 646 16.00 17.17 27.22
CA GLU A 646 15.39 18.46 27.56
C GLU A 646 16.27 19.63 27.07
N GLY A 647 15.71 20.53 26.26
CA GLY A 647 16.42 21.65 25.63
C GLY A 647 17.29 21.30 24.41
N ALA A 648 17.36 20.01 24.01
CA ALA A 648 18.11 19.59 22.82
C ALA A 648 17.17 19.45 21.60
N GLN A 649 17.66 19.84 20.42
CA GLN A 649 17.00 19.53 19.14
C GLN A 649 17.75 18.39 18.45
N VAL A 650 17.00 17.49 17.80
CA VAL A 650 17.57 16.40 17.00
C VAL A 650 17.21 16.67 15.54
N ASP A 651 18.21 16.98 14.72
CA ASP A 651 18.06 17.04 13.27
C ASP A 651 18.14 15.61 12.69
N PRO A 652 17.11 15.13 11.95
CA PRO A 652 17.15 13.86 11.22
C PRO A 652 18.39 13.67 10.33
N ARG A 653 18.93 14.73 9.72
CA ARG A 653 20.12 14.66 8.86
C ARG A 653 21.39 14.41 9.67
N GLU A 654 21.58 15.14 10.77
CA GLU A 654 22.71 14.90 11.68
C GLU A 654 22.64 13.50 12.30
N MET A 655 21.43 13.06 12.68
CA MET A 655 21.21 11.71 13.18
C MET A 655 21.57 10.65 12.12
N ARG A 656 21.14 10.83 10.87
CA ARG A 656 21.48 9.93 9.77
C ARG A 656 22.99 9.87 9.52
N GLN A 657 23.67 11.02 9.52
CA GLN A 657 25.12 11.09 9.36
C GLN A 657 25.85 10.39 10.50
N PHE A 658 25.42 10.63 11.73
CA PHE A 658 25.97 9.98 12.92
C PHE A 658 25.80 8.45 12.88
N LEU A 659 24.61 7.97 12.52
CA LEU A 659 24.36 6.53 12.37
C LEU A 659 25.21 5.93 11.25
N ALA A 660 25.33 6.61 10.11
CA ALA A 660 26.09 6.14 8.94
C ALA A 660 27.62 6.06 9.18
N GLN A 661 28.16 6.75 10.19
CA GLN A 661 29.57 6.62 10.58
C GLN A 661 29.89 5.26 11.21
N THR A 662 28.90 4.61 11.82
CA THR A 662 29.10 3.43 12.68
C THR A 662 28.33 2.20 12.21
N LEU A 663 27.22 2.40 11.48
CA LEU A 663 26.35 1.35 10.99
C LEU A 663 26.47 1.16 9.48
N PRO A 664 26.40 -0.09 8.97
CA PRO A 664 26.24 -0.34 7.55
C PRO A 664 24.97 0.32 6.98
N THR A 665 25.00 0.70 5.70
CA THR A 665 23.92 1.45 5.03
C THR A 665 22.53 0.82 5.20
N TYR A 666 22.42 -0.50 5.20
CA TYR A 666 21.13 -1.21 5.35
C TYR A 666 20.56 -1.18 6.78
N MET A 667 21.36 -0.83 7.79
CA MET A 667 20.91 -0.65 9.18
C MET A 667 20.57 0.81 9.49
N VAL A 668 20.91 1.76 8.60
CA VAL A 668 20.62 3.18 8.81
C VAL A 668 19.14 3.44 8.48
N PRO A 669 18.33 3.95 9.42
CA PRO A 669 16.94 4.30 9.20
C PRO A 669 16.75 5.30 8.06
N THR A 670 15.64 5.16 7.32
CA THR A 670 15.25 6.03 6.20
C THR A 670 14.11 6.98 6.56
N LEU A 671 13.38 6.69 7.64
CA LEU A 671 12.31 7.52 8.20
C LEU A 671 12.69 7.96 9.62
N TYR A 672 12.43 9.22 9.96
CA TYR A 672 12.79 9.81 11.24
C TYR A 672 11.62 10.59 11.80
N THR A 673 11.23 10.29 13.04
CA THR A 673 10.14 10.97 13.73
C THR A 673 10.61 11.39 15.12
N VAL A 674 10.53 12.69 15.42
CA VAL A 674 10.81 13.21 16.76
C VAL A 674 9.51 13.17 17.57
N LEU A 675 9.54 12.57 18.75
CA LEU A 675 8.39 12.44 19.64
C LEU A 675 8.62 13.21 20.94
N GLU A 676 7.56 13.82 21.47
CA GLU A 676 7.58 14.45 22.80
C GLU A 676 7.53 13.40 23.93
N ALA A 677 6.90 12.25 23.66
CA ALA A 677 6.85 11.11 24.56
C ALA A 677 6.72 9.80 23.78
N LEU A 678 7.29 8.72 24.34
CA LEU A 678 7.11 7.38 23.79
C LEU A 678 5.82 6.73 24.34
N PRO A 679 4.98 6.11 23.48
CA PRO A 679 3.76 5.42 23.91
C PRO A 679 4.09 4.26 24.85
N ARG A 680 3.29 4.08 25.90
CA ARG A 680 3.49 3.04 26.93
C ARG A 680 2.20 2.27 27.19
N LEU A 681 2.35 0.98 27.46
CA LEU A 681 1.30 0.09 27.94
C LEU A 681 0.94 0.42 29.40
N PRO A 682 -0.25 0.02 29.91
CA PRO A 682 -0.67 0.24 31.29
C PRO A 682 0.29 -0.32 32.36
N ASN A 683 1.13 -1.29 32.00
CA ASN A 683 2.16 -1.86 32.87
C ASN A 683 3.52 -1.10 32.80
N GLY A 684 3.55 0.06 32.16
CA GLY A 684 4.74 0.93 32.04
C GLY A 684 5.74 0.53 30.95
N LYS A 685 5.54 -0.59 30.25
CA LYS A 685 6.39 -1.03 29.14
C LYS A 685 6.15 -0.18 27.88
N LEU A 686 7.16 -0.04 27.03
CA LEU A 686 7.05 0.64 25.73
C LEU A 686 6.02 -0.05 24.83
N ASP A 687 5.08 0.70 24.29
CA ASP A 687 4.10 0.23 23.32
C ASP A 687 4.58 0.52 21.88
N ARG A 688 5.27 -0.46 21.27
CA ARG A 688 5.75 -0.32 19.89
C ARG A 688 4.62 -0.37 18.85
N ARG A 689 3.44 -0.90 19.19
CA ARG A 689 2.29 -0.95 18.27
C ARG A 689 1.52 0.36 18.25
N GLY A 690 1.59 1.13 19.34
CA GLY A 690 1.05 2.49 19.44
C GLY A 690 1.99 3.59 18.94
N LEU A 691 3.11 3.26 18.28
CA LEU A 691 3.96 4.27 17.63
C LEU A 691 3.19 4.91 16.47
N PRO A 692 3.20 6.25 16.34
CA PRO A 692 2.48 6.93 15.27
C PRO A 692 3.08 6.59 13.91
N ALA A 693 2.30 6.80 12.84
CA ALA A 693 2.83 6.75 11.49
C ALA A 693 4.06 7.68 11.39
N PRO A 694 5.20 7.21 10.86
CA PRO A 694 6.40 8.00 10.77
C PRO A 694 6.21 9.16 9.80
N ASP A 695 6.86 10.28 10.11
CA ASP A 695 6.76 11.50 9.30
C ASP A 695 7.52 11.29 7.98
N LEU A 696 6.76 11.15 6.90
CA LEU A 696 7.30 10.90 5.55
C LEU A 696 7.99 12.14 4.95
N SER A 697 7.92 13.31 5.61
CA SER A 697 8.67 14.49 5.20
C SER A 697 10.18 14.33 5.41
N GLY A 698 10.62 13.44 6.31
CA GLY A 698 12.02 13.22 6.65
C GLY A 698 12.83 12.40 5.62
N SER A 699 12.20 11.82 4.59
CA SER A 699 12.84 10.92 3.62
C SER A 699 13.16 11.54 2.25
N ARG A 700 12.91 12.83 2.05
CA ARG A 700 13.00 13.46 0.72
C ARG A 700 14.43 13.88 0.37
N GLU A 701 14.87 13.57 -0.85
CA GLU A 701 16.11 14.09 -1.44
C GLU A 701 16.15 15.62 -1.33
N ALA A 702 17.32 16.13 -0.96
CA ALA A 702 17.74 17.53 -0.88
C ALA A 702 16.63 18.61 -0.83
N TYR A 703 16.05 18.86 0.36
CA TYR A 703 15.50 20.19 0.66
C TYR A 703 16.61 21.22 0.47
N VAL A 704 16.48 22.02 -0.59
CA VAL A 704 17.26 23.22 -0.88
C VAL A 704 16.33 24.40 -0.65
N ALA A 705 16.66 25.23 0.33
CA ALA A 705 15.84 26.38 0.70
C ALA A 705 15.77 27.41 -0.45
N PRO A 706 14.63 28.13 -0.60
CA PRO A 706 14.51 29.26 -1.51
C PRO A 706 15.62 30.28 -1.36
N ARG A 707 16.33 30.55 -2.46
CA ARG A 707 17.53 31.41 -2.49
C ARG A 707 17.13 32.86 -2.74
N THR A 708 16.25 33.10 -3.71
CA THR A 708 15.78 34.44 -4.09
C THR A 708 14.49 34.84 -3.38
N GLU A 709 14.17 36.14 -3.36
CA GLU A 709 12.91 36.63 -2.80
C GLU A 709 11.69 36.14 -3.60
N LEU A 710 11.86 35.98 -4.91
CA LEU A 710 10.84 35.40 -5.78
C LEU A 710 10.60 33.93 -5.44
N GLU A 711 11.68 33.13 -5.31
CA GLU A 711 11.60 31.72 -4.89
C GLU A 711 10.95 31.60 -3.51
N ARG A 712 11.25 32.50 -2.55
CA ARG A 712 10.64 32.48 -1.21
C ARG A 712 9.14 32.69 -1.26
N ARG A 713 8.67 33.68 -2.02
CA ARG A 713 7.24 33.93 -2.20
C ARG A 713 6.55 32.79 -2.96
N LEU A 714 7.18 32.25 -4.01
CA LEU A 714 6.67 31.08 -4.74
C LEU A 714 6.53 29.86 -3.84
N ALA A 715 7.56 29.55 -3.04
CA ALA A 715 7.54 28.44 -2.10
C ALA A 715 6.46 28.62 -1.01
N ALA A 716 6.23 29.86 -0.54
CA ALA A 716 5.13 30.15 0.39
C ALA A 716 3.76 29.91 -0.27
N ILE A 717 3.58 30.33 -1.52
CA ILE A 717 2.32 30.08 -2.25
C ILE A 717 2.12 28.57 -2.48
N PHE A 718 3.18 27.82 -2.84
CA PHE A 718 3.14 26.36 -2.94
C PHE A 718 2.76 25.71 -1.60
N SER A 719 3.37 26.19 -0.52
CA SER A 719 3.11 25.72 0.84
C SER A 719 1.65 25.92 1.23
N ASP A 720 1.09 27.10 0.96
CA ASP A 720 -0.30 27.44 1.27
C ASP A 720 -1.31 26.68 0.39
N VAL A 721 -0.93 26.30 -0.82
CA VAL A 721 -1.80 25.55 -1.75
C VAL A 721 -1.77 24.05 -1.42
N LEU A 722 -0.58 23.50 -1.14
CA LEU A 722 -0.37 22.06 -0.91
C LEU A 722 -0.55 21.66 0.56
N GLY A 723 -0.66 22.62 1.48
CA GLY A 723 -0.76 22.36 2.93
C GLY A 723 0.52 21.82 3.55
N LEU A 724 1.68 22.04 2.92
CA LEU A 724 2.97 21.51 3.35
C LEU A 724 3.81 22.59 4.05
N LYS A 725 4.41 22.29 5.21
CA LYS A 725 5.17 23.28 6.00
C LYS A 725 6.47 23.76 5.35
N HIS A 726 7.10 22.95 4.50
CA HIS A 726 8.35 23.29 3.82
C HIS A 726 8.32 22.84 2.36
N ILE A 727 8.63 23.77 1.44
CA ILE A 727 8.77 23.53 0.00
C ILE A 727 10.20 23.92 -0.41
N GLY A 728 10.95 22.98 -0.99
CA GLY A 728 12.27 23.19 -1.56
C GLY A 728 12.20 23.73 -3.00
N VAL A 729 13.29 24.36 -3.47
CA VAL A 729 13.31 24.98 -4.81
C VAL A 729 13.18 23.98 -5.97
N HIS A 730 13.58 22.72 -5.75
CA HIS A 730 13.49 21.66 -6.75
C HIS A 730 12.25 20.79 -6.57
N ASP A 731 11.40 21.07 -5.58
CA ASP A 731 10.21 20.28 -5.36
C ASP A 731 9.21 20.52 -6.50
N ASN A 732 8.81 19.42 -7.13
CA ASN A 732 7.84 19.41 -8.22
C ASN A 732 6.42 19.46 -7.65
N PHE A 733 5.63 20.44 -8.09
CA PHE A 733 4.25 20.65 -7.65
C PHE A 733 3.39 19.38 -7.69
N PHE A 734 3.52 18.56 -8.74
CA PHE A 734 2.70 17.35 -8.91
C PHE A 734 3.22 16.17 -8.08
N ASP A 735 4.54 16.05 -7.92
CA ASP A 735 5.14 15.03 -7.05
C ASP A 735 4.82 15.28 -5.56
N LEU A 736 4.51 16.54 -5.22
CA LEU A 736 4.03 16.96 -3.90
C LEU A 736 2.52 16.76 -3.68
N GLY A 737 1.81 16.11 -4.59
CA GLY A 737 0.36 15.90 -4.51
C GLY A 737 -0.47 17.01 -5.16
N GLY A 738 0.16 17.94 -5.86
CA GLY A 738 -0.53 18.94 -6.68
C GLY A 738 -1.32 18.30 -7.82
N HIS A 739 -2.54 18.78 -8.06
CA HIS A 739 -3.39 18.36 -9.18
C HIS A 739 -4.01 19.58 -9.87
N SER A 740 -4.79 19.39 -10.93
CA SER A 740 -5.31 20.47 -11.82
C SER A 740 -6.09 21.57 -11.09
N LEU A 741 -6.79 21.23 -10.00
CA LEU A 741 -7.51 22.17 -9.16
C LEU A 741 -6.56 23.00 -8.29
N LEU A 742 -5.61 22.36 -7.61
CA LEU A 742 -4.55 23.04 -6.86
C LEU A 742 -3.68 23.90 -7.80
N ALA A 743 -3.45 23.46 -9.03
CA ALA A 743 -2.75 24.24 -10.05
C ALA A 743 -3.54 25.51 -10.43
N SER A 744 -4.87 25.43 -10.50
CA SER A 744 -5.72 26.60 -10.73
C SER A 744 -5.64 27.61 -9.56
N GLN A 745 -5.67 27.11 -8.32
CA GLN A 745 -5.49 27.95 -7.12
C GLN A 745 -4.08 28.57 -7.08
N LEU A 746 -3.06 27.79 -7.42
CA LEU A 746 -1.69 28.26 -7.55
C LEU A 746 -1.62 29.42 -8.54
N ILE A 747 -2.17 29.29 -9.75
CA ILE A 747 -2.19 30.36 -10.77
C ILE A 747 -2.89 31.61 -10.24
N SER A 748 -4.02 31.47 -9.56
CA SER A 748 -4.76 32.60 -8.99
C SER A 748 -3.92 33.35 -7.95
N ARG A 749 -3.25 32.62 -7.05
CA ARG A 749 -2.35 33.20 -6.02
C ARG A 749 -1.07 33.78 -6.61
N LEU A 750 -0.51 33.17 -7.65
CA LEU A 750 0.64 33.73 -8.39
C LEU A 750 0.27 35.06 -9.05
N ARG A 751 -0.92 35.15 -9.65
CA ARG A 751 -1.43 36.41 -10.22
C ARG A 751 -1.60 37.48 -9.16
N ALA A 752 -2.22 37.14 -8.02
CA ALA A 752 -2.42 38.08 -6.91
C ALA A 752 -1.08 38.59 -6.34
N ALA A 753 -0.11 37.69 -6.16
CA ALA A 753 1.18 38.01 -5.54
C ALA A 753 2.16 38.75 -6.47
N PHE A 754 2.20 38.38 -7.75
CA PHE A 754 3.22 38.85 -8.70
C PHE A 754 2.67 39.74 -9.83
N ARG A 755 1.35 39.87 -9.96
CA ARG A 755 0.67 40.65 -11.02
C ARG A 755 1.10 40.25 -12.44
N VAL A 756 1.38 38.96 -12.66
CA VAL A 756 1.69 38.35 -13.96
C VAL A 756 0.67 37.26 -14.30
N GLU A 757 0.37 37.09 -15.59
CA GLU A 757 -0.38 35.92 -16.06
C GLU A 757 0.56 34.72 -16.22
N VAL A 758 0.20 33.63 -15.56
CA VAL A 758 0.90 32.34 -15.65
C VAL A 758 -0.04 31.37 -16.36
N PRO A 759 0.23 30.99 -17.62
CA PRO A 759 -0.62 30.03 -18.31
C PRO A 759 -0.50 28.66 -17.65
N MET A 760 -1.58 27.88 -17.66
CA MET A 760 -1.60 26.57 -17.00
C MET A 760 -0.58 25.60 -17.59
N SER A 761 -0.28 25.70 -18.89
CA SER A 761 0.80 24.95 -19.55
C SER A 761 2.14 25.12 -18.83
N LEU A 762 2.44 26.31 -18.33
CA LEU A 762 3.71 26.60 -17.68
C LEU A 762 3.88 25.85 -16.35
N ILE A 763 2.81 25.67 -15.58
CA ILE A 763 2.85 24.88 -14.34
C ILE A 763 3.26 23.43 -14.66
N PHE A 764 2.82 22.89 -15.82
CA PHE A 764 3.16 21.55 -16.28
C PHE A 764 4.55 21.44 -16.92
N GLU A 765 4.98 22.46 -17.67
CA GLU A 765 6.29 22.49 -18.32
C GLU A 765 7.43 22.77 -17.34
N SER A 766 7.15 23.48 -16.25
CA SER A 766 8.13 23.93 -15.27
C SER A 766 7.61 23.76 -13.85
N PRO A 767 7.35 22.53 -13.35
CA PRO A 767 6.57 22.32 -12.14
C PRO A 767 7.32 22.60 -10.83
N SER A 768 8.61 22.95 -10.86
CA SER A 768 9.39 23.27 -9.67
C SER A 768 9.42 24.77 -9.37
N VAL A 769 9.63 25.12 -8.10
CA VAL A 769 9.74 26.52 -7.64
C VAL A 769 10.85 27.26 -8.40
N GLU A 770 12.01 26.64 -8.62
CA GLU A 770 13.12 27.22 -9.39
C GLU A 770 12.73 27.48 -10.86
N ALA A 771 12.08 26.51 -11.52
CA ALA A 771 11.74 26.63 -12.92
C ALA A 771 10.62 27.67 -13.16
N LEU A 772 9.65 27.76 -12.24
CA LEU A 772 8.61 28.78 -12.24
C LEU A 772 9.15 30.17 -11.93
N ALA A 773 10.07 30.28 -10.96
CA ALA A 773 10.73 31.54 -10.62
C ALA A 773 11.40 32.15 -11.85
N ARG A 774 12.15 31.35 -12.61
CA ARG A 774 12.83 31.80 -13.83
C ARG A 774 11.86 32.37 -14.88
N HIS A 775 10.72 31.71 -15.09
CA HIS A 775 9.73 32.18 -16.06
C HIS A 775 8.96 33.42 -15.59
N ILE A 776 8.69 33.53 -14.29
CA ILE A 776 8.08 34.72 -13.70
C ILE A 776 9.06 35.88 -13.79
N GLU A 777 10.35 35.68 -13.53
CA GLU A 777 11.42 36.67 -13.74
C GLU A 777 11.44 37.21 -15.17
N THR A 778 11.41 36.34 -16.18
CA THR A 778 11.37 36.76 -17.60
C THR A 778 10.11 37.56 -17.91
N ARG A 779 8.93 37.14 -17.41
CA ARG A 779 7.67 37.86 -17.64
C ARG A 779 7.56 39.17 -16.85
N LEU A 780 8.26 39.31 -15.74
CA LEU A 780 8.39 40.58 -15.03
C LEU A 780 9.26 41.58 -15.81
N GLN A 781 10.15 41.10 -16.70
CA GLN A 781 10.99 41.92 -17.57
C GLN A 781 10.30 42.27 -18.89
N ASP A 782 9.40 41.42 -19.39
CA ASP A 782 8.54 41.73 -20.55
C ASP A 782 7.38 42.65 -20.13
N ALA A 783 7.35 43.88 -20.66
CA ALA A 783 6.45 44.95 -20.24
C ALA A 783 4.95 44.74 -20.58
N SER A 784 4.53 43.56 -21.04
CA SER A 784 3.14 43.24 -21.41
C SER A 784 2.32 42.77 -20.20
N ARG A 785 2.05 43.70 -19.28
CA ARG A 785 1.07 43.49 -18.19
C ARG A 785 -0.35 43.39 -18.77
N VAL A 786 -0.83 42.19 -19.07
CA VAL A 786 -2.27 41.97 -19.28
C VAL A 786 -2.89 41.68 -17.91
N GLN A 787 -3.54 42.69 -17.33
CA GLN A 787 -4.35 42.51 -16.12
C GLN A 787 -5.79 42.25 -16.53
N LEU A 788 -6.34 41.09 -16.14
CA LEU A 788 -7.80 40.97 -16.03
C LEU A 788 -8.27 41.99 -14.97
N PRO A 789 -9.30 42.81 -15.25
CA PRO A 789 -9.78 43.79 -14.29
C PRO A 789 -10.35 43.07 -13.05
N ASP A 790 -10.07 43.63 -11.87
CA ASP A 790 -10.57 43.11 -10.58
C ASP A 790 -12.12 43.09 -10.59
N VAL A 791 -12.73 42.11 -9.90
CA VAL A 791 -14.18 42.14 -9.66
C VAL A 791 -14.48 43.20 -8.61
N VAL A 792 -15.25 44.22 -8.97
CA VAL A 792 -15.60 45.33 -8.08
C VAL A 792 -17.05 45.25 -7.60
N PRO A 793 -17.34 45.69 -6.36
CA PRO A 793 -18.72 45.74 -5.85
C PRO A 793 -19.63 46.64 -6.69
N VAL A 794 -20.89 46.22 -6.79
CA VAL A 794 -21.93 46.87 -7.58
C VAL A 794 -23.10 47.29 -6.68
N GLY A 795 -23.65 48.49 -6.88
CA GLY A 795 -24.87 48.90 -6.18
C GLY A 795 -26.07 48.01 -6.52
N ARG A 796 -26.79 47.50 -5.50
CA ARG A 796 -27.96 46.61 -5.64
C ARG A 796 -29.25 47.32 -6.11
N SER A 797 -29.22 48.65 -6.25
CA SER A 797 -30.33 49.45 -6.75
C SER A 797 -30.52 49.40 -8.27
N ARG A 798 -29.61 48.73 -9.00
CA ARG A 798 -29.69 48.57 -10.46
C ARG A 798 -30.11 47.15 -10.82
N GLU A 799 -30.60 46.97 -12.05
CA GLU A 799 -30.87 45.64 -12.60
C GLU A 799 -29.57 44.82 -12.70
N ILE A 800 -29.55 43.66 -12.05
CA ILE A 800 -28.40 42.76 -12.03
C ILE A 800 -28.63 41.65 -13.07
N PRO A 801 -27.79 41.50 -14.10
CA PRO A 801 -27.96 40.44 -15.09
C PRO A 801 -27.64 39.07 -14.47
N LEU A 802 -28.19 38.00 -15.04
CA LEU A 802 -27.71 36.65 -14.75
C LEU A 802 -26.27 36.50 -15.25
N SER A 803 -25.45 35.69 -14.57
CA SER A 803 -24.22 35.19 -15.19
C SER A 803 -24.58 34.35 -16.43
N PHE A 804 -23.64 34.13 -17.35
CA PHE A 804 -23.94 33.29 -18.53
C PHE A 804 -24.32 31.85 -18.11
N LEU A 805 -23.79 31.37 -16.99
CA LEU A 805 -24.06 30.04 -16.45
C LEU A 805 -25.44 29.97 -15.78
N GLN A 806 -25.87 31.02 -15.09
CA GLN A 806 -27.22 31.11 -14.56
C GLN A 806 -28.25 31.24 -15.68
N GLU A 807 -27.97 32.04 -16.72
CA GLU A 807 -28.85 32.21 -17.88
C GLU A 807 -29.11 30.85 -18.57
N ARG A 808 -28.09 30.00 -18.68
CA ARG A 808 -28.22 28.63 -19.15
C ARG A 808 -29.24 27.83 -18.34
N LEU A 809 -29.04 27.76 -17.01
CA LEU A 809 -29.89 26.97 -16.12
C LEU A 809 -31.31 27.52 -16.06
N TRP A 810 -31.46 28.85 -16.08
CA TRP A 810 -32.75 29.51 -16.17
C TRP A 810 -33.49 29.09 -17.45
N PHE A 811 -32.83 29.13 -18.61
CA PHE A 811 -33.45 28.68 -19.86
C PHE A 811 -33.89 27.21 -19.78
N VAL A 812 -33.01 26.31 -19.32
CA VAL A 812 -33.35 24.88 -19.22
C VAL A 812 -34.56 24.70 -18.32
N HIS A 813 -34.58 25.34 -17.16
CA HIS A 813 -35.70 25.24 -16.22
C HIS A 813 -37.02 25.78 -16.80
N GLN A 814 -36.97 26.90 -17.52
CA GLN A 814 -38.19 27.51 -18.06
C GLN A 814 -38.76 26.74 -19.26
N TYR A 815 -37.90 26.27 -20.16
CA TYR A 815 -38.31 25.78 -21.48
C TYR A 815 -38.17 24.26 -21.69
N MET A 816 -37.56 23.53 -20.75
CA MET A 816 -37.42 22.07 -20.82
C MET A 816 -38.09 21.42 -19.62
N GLU A 817 -39.39 21.14 -19.72
CA GLU A 817 -40.21 20.69 -18.61
C GLU A 817 -39.70 19.40 -17.97
N GLU A 818 -39.20 18.45 -18.77
CA GLU A 818 -38.68 17.17 -18.28
C GLU A 818 -37.35 17.31 -17.52
N GLN A 819 -36.65 18.46 -17.66
CA GLN A 819 -35.34 18.71 -17.03
C GLN A 819 -35.42 19.60 -15.78
N ARG A 820 -36.61 20.02 -15.35
CA ARG A 820 -36.78 20.98 -14.23
C ARG A 820 -36.18 20.51 -12.90
N THR A 821 -36.09 19.20 -12.68
CA THR A 821 -35.49 18.59 -11.48
C THR A 821 -34.06 18.11 -11.69
N SER A 822 -33.56 18.11 -12.93
CA SER A 822 -32.23 17.58 -13.28
C SER A 822 -31.06 18.40 -12.73
N TYR A 823 -31.33 19.61 -12.25
CA TYR A 823 -30.35 20.52 -11.64
C TYR A 823 -30.62 20.78 -10.16
N ASN A 824 -31.42 19.93 -9.53
CA ASN A 824 -31.53 19.89 -8.08
C ASN A 824 -30.35 19.11 -7.50
N GLY A 825 -29.76 19.59 -6.41
CA GLY A 825 -28.93 18.75 -5.57
C GLY A 825 -29.56 18.57 -4.20
N THR A 826 -29.44 17.34 -3.72
CA THR A 826 -30.00 16.88 -2.45
C THR A 826 -28.93 16.15 -1.66
N ILE A 827 -28.83 16.45 -0.36
CA ILE A 827 -27.92 15.78 0.58
C ILE A 827 -28.74 15.30 1.77
N GLY A 828 -28.45 14.10 2.27
CA GLY A 828 -28.93 13.61 3.55
C GLY A 828 -27.77 13.31 4.51
N LEU A 829 -27.89 13.76 5.76
CA LEU A 829 -26.91 13.54 6.82
C LEU A 829 -27.61 12.97 8.05
N ARG A 830 -27.17 11.81 8.53
CA ARG A 830 -27.49 11.27 9.85
C ARG A 830 -26.65 11.98 10.90
N LEU A 831 -27.30 12.45 11.96
CA LEU A 831 -26.70 13.21 13.05
C LEU A 831 -27.01 12.52 14.37
N ARG A 832 -25.99 11.98 15.05
CA ARG A 832 -26.13 11.25 16.33
C ARG A 832 -25.42 11.97 17.46
N GLY A 833 -26.13 12.45 18.46
CA GLY A 833 -25.59 13.17 19.62
C GLY A 833 -26.39 14.43 19.95
N PRO A 834 -25.89 15.27 20.89
CA PRO A 834 -26.63 16.40 21.45
C PRO A 834 -26.70 17.58 20.46
N LEU A 835 -27.67 17.53 19.54
CA LEU A 835 -27.90 18.54 18.51
C LEU A 835 -28.87 19.63 18.99
N SER A 836 -28.43 20.88 19.00
CA SER A 836 -29.28 22.03 19.31
C SER A 836 -30.05 22.48 18.06
N ILE A 837 -31.29 22.03 17.93
CA ILE A 837 -32.17 22.42 16.82
C ILE A 837 -32.37 23.95 16.70
N PRO A 838 -32.52 24.73 17.80
CA PRO A 838 -32.58 26.18 17.72
C PRO A 838 -31.30 26.81 17.17
N ALA A 839 -30.12 26.34 17.59
CA ALA A 839 -28.83 26.83 17.08
C ALA A 839 -28.64 26.48 15.61
N LEU A 840 -29.07 25.28 15.19
CA LEU A 840 -29.04 24.85 13.79
C LEU A 840 -29.91 25.74 12.92
N ARG A 841 -31.14 26.03 13.37
CA ARG A 841 -32.05 26.94 12.67
C ARG A 841 -31.45 28.34 12.52
N ALA A 842 -30.89 28.90 13.59
CA ALA A 842 -30.26 30.22 13.54
C ALA A 842 -29.04 30.25 12.62
N ALA A 843 -28.21 29.21 12.64
CA ALA A 843 -27.03 29.10 11.77
C ALA A 843 -27.40 29.07 10.28
N PHE A 844 -28.46 28.36 9.90
CA PHE A 844 -28.95 28.38 8.51
C PHE A 844 -29.51 29.75 8.09
N MET A 845 -30.20 30.45 8.99
CA MET A 845 -30.69 31.81 8.70
C MET A 845 -29.53 32.79 8.47
N ASP A 846 -28.48 32.72 9.30
CA ASP A 846 -27.28 33.54 9.13
C ASP A 846 -26.52 33.20 7.85
N LEU A 847 -26.50 31.92 7.47
CA LEU A 847 -25.90 31.47 6.21
C LEU A 847 -26.61 32.12 5.00
N VAL A 848 -27.95 32.15 5.01
CA VAL A 848 -28.76 32.80 3.96
C VAL A 848 -28.58 34.32 3.97
N ALA A 849 -28.49 34.95 5.14
CA ALA A 849 -28.25 36.39 5.25
C ALA A 849 -26.87 36.79 4.68
N ARG A 850 -25.84 35.99 4.98
CA ARG A 850 -24.44 36.23 4.60
C ARG A 850 -24.18 36.08 3.09
N HIS A 851 -24.83 35.11 2.45
CA HIS A 851 -24.58 34.76 1.05
C HIS A 851 -25.76 35.16 0.16
N GLU A 852 -25.63 36.25 -0.61
CA GLU A 852 -26.72 36.80 -1.45
C GLU A 852 -27.34 35.77 -2.39
N SER A 853 -26.52 34.87 -2.93
CA SER A 853 -26.97 33.82 -3.86
C SER A 853 -28.08 32.94 -3.28
N LEU A 854 -28.04 32.64 -1.97
CA LEU A 854 -29.04 31.79 -1.30
C LEU A 854 -30.41 32.48 -1.11
N ARG A 855 -30.44 33.81 -1.26
CA ARG A 855 -31.65 34.66 -1.18
C ARG A 855 -31.93 35.39 -2.50
N THR A 856 -31.53 34.79 -3.62
CA THR A 856 -31.72 35.35 -4.97
C THR A 856 -32.77 34.57 -5.75
N THR A 857 -33.68 35.28 -6.43
CA THR A 857 -34.61 34.73 -7.42
C THR A 857 -34.39 35.39 -8.80
N PHE A 858 -35.08 34.90 -9.84
CA PHE A 858 -34.83 35.27 -11.24
C PHE A 858 -36.14 35.58 -11.97
N ARG A 859 -36.25 36.77 -12.55
CA ARG A 859 -37.47 37.18 -13.28
C ARG A 859 -37.14 37.99 -14.53
N ILE A 860 -38.08 38.04 -15.48
CA ILE A 860 -38.03 38.98 -16.60
C ILE A 860 -38.83 40.24 -16.19
N PRO A 861 -38.22 41.44 -16.18
CA PRO A 861 -38.95 42.69 -15.97
C PRO A 861 -39.96 42.96 -17.07
N GLU A 862 -41.06 43.65 -16.74
CA GLU A 862 -42.08 44.02 -17.71
C GLU A 862 -41.47 44.87 -18.85
N GLY A 863 -41.74 44.47 -20.10
CA GLY A 863 -41.19 45.13 -21.30
C GLY A 863 -39.74 44.77 -21.66
N ARG A 864 -39.10 43.82 -20.96
CA ARG A 864 -37.77 43.28 -21.28
C ARG A 864 -37.86 41.85 -21.82
N SER A 865 -36.80 41.41 -22.49
CA SER A 865 -36.66 40.03 -23.00
C SER A 865 -35.65 39.19 -22.21
N GLU A 866 -34.82 39.81 -21.39
CA GLU A 866 -33.73 39.15 -20.65
C GLU A 866 -34.06 39.03 -19.16
N PRO A 867 -33.77 37.88 -18.52
CA PRO A 867 -33.98 37.73 -17.08
C PRO A 867 -32.93 38.52 -16.28
N ILE A 868 -33.31 38.90 -15.05
CA ILE A 868 -32.44 39.55 -14.07
C ILE A 868 -32.46 38.79 -12.74
N GLN A 869 -31.40 38.98 -11.95
CA GLN A 869 -31.31 38.53 -10.57
C GLN A 869 -32.05 39.51 -9.66
N VAL A 870 -32.87 38.98 -8.74
CA VAL A 870 -33.57 39.72 -7.69
C VAL A 870 -33.03 39.24 -6.36
N ILE A 871 -32.23 40.07 -5.72
CA ILE A 871 -31.57 39.77 -4.44
C ILE A 871 -32.45 40.34 -3.33
N HIS A 872 -33.05 39.50 -2.51
CA HIS A 872 -33.99 39.92 -1.46
C HIS A 872 -33.25 40.31 -0.20
N ASP A 873 -33.51 41.50 0.38
CA ASP A 873 -32.84 41.95 1.62
C ASP A 873 -32.93 40.91 2.75
N THR A 874 -34.08 40.26 2.85
CA THR A 874 -34.34 39.13 3.75
C THR A 874 -35.17 38.09 3.01
N LEU A 875 -34.87 36.81 3.21
CA LEU A 875 -35.65 35.68 2.71
C LEU A 875 -35.75 34.64 3.82
N GLU A 876 -36.96 34.26 4.20
CA GLU A 876 -37.17 33.20 5.18
C GLU A 876 -36.84 31.84 4.54
N LEU A 877 -35.89 31.12 5.14
CA LEU A 877 -35.54 29.78 4.70
C LEU A 877 -36.62 28.79 5.16
N ASP A 878 -37.09 27.95 4.25
CA ASP A 878 -38.02 26.87 4.58
C ASP A 878 -37.30 25.74 5.35
N ILE A 879 -37.29 25.85 6.68
CA ILE A 879 -36.73 24.87 7.62
C ILE A 879 -37.87 24.14 8.33
N LEU A 880 -38.25 22.97 7.80
CA LEU A 880 -39.26 22.11 8.42
C LEU A 880 -38.59 21.11 9.38
N ILE A 881 -39.07 21.08 10.61
CA ILE A 881 -38.65 20.11 11.64
C ILE A 881 -39.86 19.24 11.94
N GLN A 882 -39.71 17.92 11.82
CA GLN A 882 -40.79 16.98 12.09
C GLN A 882 -40.27 15.71 12.75
N ASP A 883 -41.06 15.12 13.62
CA ASP A 883 -40.79 13.78 14.13
C ASP A 883 -41.09 12.74 13.02
N ALA A 884 -40.20 11.77 12.85
CA ALA A 884 -40.28 10.80 11.75
C ALA A 884 -39.71 9.43 12.18
N ARG A 885 -39.97 8.38 11.41
CA ARG A 885 -39.36 7.06 11.56
C ARG A 885 -38.26 6.88 10.52
N GLU A 886 -37.35 5.94 10.74
CA GLU A 886 -36.27 5.64 9.76
C GLU A 886 -36.84 5.32 8.36
N ALA A 887 -38.01 4.67 8.29
CA ALA A 887 -38.70 4.38 7.03
C ALA A 887 -39.16 5.63 6.24
N ASP A 888 -39.27 6.80 6.91
CA ASP A 888 -39.72 8.05 6.29
C ASP A 888 -38.53 8.86 5.71
N VAL A 889 -37.28 8.45 5.96
CA VAL A 889 -36.05 9.16 5.56
C VAL A 889 -35.88 9.19 4.04
N ILE A 890 -35.90 8.02 3.39
CA ILE A 890 -35.73 7.92 1.93
C ILE A 890 -36.89 8.61 1.19
N PRO A 891 -38.18 8.37 1.51
CA PRO A 891 -39.29 9.10 0.90
C PRO A 891 -39.19 10.63 1.05
N SER A 892 -38.74 11.13 2.20
CA SER A 892 -38.55 12.58 2.40
C SER A 892 -37.42 13.15 1.54
N MET A 893 -36.36 12.37 1.34
CA MET A 893 -35.25 12.76 0.48
C MET A 893 -35.64 12.73 -1.01
N ASP A 894 -36.43 11.74 -1.43
CA ASP A 894 -36.97 11.64 -2.79
C ASP A 894 -37.94 12.79 -3.09
N ALA A 895 -38.76 13.18 -2.13
CA ALA A 895 -39.63 14.34 -2.25
C ALA A 895 -38.85 15.65 -2.46
N LEU A 896 -37.70 15.83 -1.78
CA LEU A 896 -36.81 16.97 -2.01
C LEU A 896 -36.13 16.92 -3.38
N ALA A 897 -35.66 15.73 -3.79
CA ALA A 897 -35.00 15.56 -5.08
C ALA A 897 -35.97 15.82 -6.26
N GLY A 898 -37.22 15.37 -6.14
CA GLY A 898 -38.28 15.59 -7.12
C GLY A 898 -38.95 16.96 -7.05
N HIS A 899 -38.54 17.85 -6.15
CA HIS A 899 -39.17 19.16 -5.99
C HIS A 899 -38.87 20.08 -7.18
N VAL A 900 -39.92 20.61 -7.83
CA VAL A 900 -39.77 21.62 -8.89
C VAL A 900 -39.73 23.01 -8.25
N TYR A 901 -38.53 23.60 -8.18
CA TYR A 901 -38.33 24.94 -7.61
C TYR A 901 -38.94 26.04 -8.50
N ASP A 902 -39.61 27.03 -7.90
CA ASP A 902 -40.03 28.24 -8.62
C ASP A 902 -38.87 29.25 -8.66
N LEU A 903 -38.17 29.36 -9.79
CA LEU A 903 -37.06 30.30 -9.96
C LEU A 903 -37.46 31.78 -9.80
N THR A 904 -38.74 32.12 -9.94
CA THR A 904 -39.23 33.50 -9.88
C THR A 904 -39.50 33.95 -8.44
N ASN A 905 -40.15 33.09 -7.68
CA ASN A 905 -40.64 33.41 -6.33
C ASN A 905 -39.80 32.78 -5.21
N GLY A 906 -39.06 31.71 -5.48
CA GLY A 906 -38.28 30.99 -4.47
C GLY A 906 -39.13 30.35 -3.36
N PRO A 907 -38.50 29.89 -2.26
CA PRO A 907 -37.06 29.83 -2.02
C PRO A 907 -36.37 28.76 -2.89
N LEU A 908 -35.07 28.93 -3.18
CA LEU A 908 -34.27 27.98 -4.00
C LEU A 908 -33.36 27.07 -3.17
N PHE A 909 -33.56 27.11 -1.86
CA PHE A 909 -32.85 26.36 -0.84
C PHE A 909 -33.87 25.96 0.22
N MET A 910 -33.89 24.69 0.57
CA MET A 910 -34.81 24.09 1.53
C MET A 910 -34.04 23.19 2.49
N VAL A 911 -34.47 23.18 3.75
CA VAL A 911 -33.89 22.33 4.80
C VAL A 911 -35.01 21.54 5.48
N ARG A 912 -34.76 20.25 5.72
CA ARG A 912 -35.63 19.38 6.52
C ARG A 912 -34.82 18.75 7.63
N VAL A 913 -35.37 18.74 8.83
CA VAL A 913 -34.80 18.00 9.97
C VAL A 913 -35.83 16.97 10.42
N LEU A 914 -35.50 15.70 10.22
CA LEU A 914 -36.29 14.57 10.69
C LEU A 914 -35.75 14.16 12.06
N ARG A 915 -36.56 14.29 13.11
CA ARG A 915 -36.21 13.81 14.44
C ARG A 915 -36.65 12.35 14.57
N LEU A 916 -35.68 11.44 14.64
CA LEU A 916 -35.95 10.01 14.81
C LEU A 916 -36.06 9.67 16.30
N THR A 917 -35.12 10.21 17.09
CA THR A 917 -35.16 10.20 18.57
C THR A 917 -34.55 11.51 19.10
N GLU A 918 -34.48 11.68 20.42
CA GLU A 918 -33.90 12.88 21.05
C GLU A 918 -32.44 13.14 20.63
N ASP A 919 -31.62 12.09 20.47
CA ASP A 919 -30.20 12.19 20.09
C ASP A 919 -29.93 11.68 18.67
N TYR A 920 -30.96 11.45 17.86
CA TYR A 920 -30.78 10.94 16.49
C TYR A 920 -31.69 11.69 15.51
N HIS A 921 -31.05 12.45 14.63
CA HIS A 921 -31.70 13.29 13.65
C HIS A 921 -31.19 12.98 12.24
N VAL A 922 -31.98 13.32 11.23
CA VAL A 922 -31.56 13.35 9.84
C VAL A 922 -31.75 14.76 9.30
N LEU A 923 -30.68 15.37 8.82
CA LEU A 923 -30.67 16.65 8.13
C LEU A 923 -30.70 16.41 6.62
N LEU A 924 -31.76 16.86 5.95
CA LEU A 924 -31.87 16.85 4.50
C LEU A 924 -31.78 18.29 3.98
N ILE A 925 -30.97 18.50 2.95
CA ILE A 925 -30.77 19.78 2.28
C ILE A 925 -31.13 19.60 0.81
N GLY A 926 -32.03 20.42 0.28
CA GLY A 926 -32.39 20.47 -1.14
C GLY A 926 -32.16 21.87 -1.70
N MET A 927 -31.52 21.98 -2.86
CA MET A 927 -31.16 23.26 -3.48
C MET A 927 -31.12 23.18 -5.01
N HIS A 928 -31.47 24.26 -5.71
CA HIS A 928 -31.31 24.35 -7.17
C HIS A 928 -29.89 24.84 -7.55
N HIS A 929 -29.20 24.18 -8.48
CA HIS A 929 -27.80 24.50 -8.86
C HIS A 929 -27.60 25.93 -9.37
N ILE A 930 -28.64 26.65 -9.76
CA ILE A 930 -28.53 28.06 -10.21
C ILE A 930 -27.96 29.00 -9.12
N VAL A 931 -28.08 28.63 -7.84
CA VAL A 931 -27.59 29.44 -6.72
C VAL A 931 -26.33 28.88 -6.05
N TYR A 932 -25.85 27.69 -6.42
CA TYR A 932 -24.70 27.06 -5.78
C TYR A 932 -24.05 25.96 -6.64
N ASP A 933 -22.80 25.64 -6.35
CA ASP A 933 -22.06 24.53 -6.92
C ASP A 933 -21.41 23.63 -5.84
N ALA A 934 -20.75 22.55 -6.27
CA ALA A 934 -20.09 21.61 -5.35
C ALA A 934 -19.06 22.28 -4.43
N TRP A 935 -18.31 23.27 -4.93
CA TRP A 935 -17.35 24.04 -4.10
C TRP A 935 -18.07 24.88 -3.05
N SER A 936 -19.17 25.53 -3.44
CA SER A 936 -20.03 26.29 -2.53
C SER A 936 -20.53 25.38 -1.41
N GLN A 937 -21.00 24.18 -1.73
CA GLN A 937 -21.56 23.24 -0.76
C GLN A 937 -20.51 22.66 0.20
N PHE A 938 -19.50 21.98 -0.34
CA PHE A 938 -18.57 21.19 0.46
C PHE A 938 -17.49 22.01 1.17
N ASN A 939 -17.14 23.18 0.64
CA ASN A 939 -16.09 24.03 1.22
C ASN A 939 -16.68 25.24 1.94
N VAL A 940 -17.43 26.10 1.24
CA VAL A 940 -17.87 27.39 1.80
C VAL A 940 -19.02 27.22 2.80
N MET A 941 -20.11 26.59 2.38
CA MET A 941 -21.33 26.44 3.18
C MET A 941 -21.11 25.52 4.38
N SER A 942 -20.44 24.38 4.19
CA SER A 942 -20.12 23.46 5.29
C SER A 942 -19.29 24.14 6.39
N ARG A 943 -18.22 24.86 6.01
CA ARG A 943 -17.38 25.64 6.93
C ARG A 943 -18.18 26.74 7.64
N ASP A 944 -18.90 27.56 6.88
CA ASP A 944 -19.64 28.69 7.43
C ASP A 944 -20.76 28.19 8.37
N LEU A 945 -21.50 27.14 7.98
CA LEU A 945 -22.52 26.51 8.81
C LEU A 945 -21.95 25.97 10.12
N HIS A 946 -20.76 25.35 10.09
CA HIS A 946 -20.08 24.87 11.28
C HIS A 946 -19.78 26.01 12.27
N VAL A 947 -19.13 27.08 11.80
CA VAL A 947 -18.76 28.23 12.64
C VAL A 947 -20.00 28.96 13.17
N LEU A 948 -21.01 29.13 12.34
CA LEU A 948 -22.28 29.76 12.74
C LEU A 948 -23.01 28.92 13.78
N TYR A 949 -23.11 27.60 13.59
CA TYR A 949 -23.72 26.69 14.55
C TYR A 949 -23.01 26.72 15.89
N GLU A 950 -21.68 26.66 15.90
CA GLU A 950 -20.87 26.73 17.12
C GLU A 950 -21.11 28.02 17.89
N ALA A 951 -21.14 29.17 17.19
CA ALA A 951 -21.41 30.47 17.78
C ALA A 951 -22.78 30.53 18.45
N HIS A 952 -23.84 30.07 17.74
CA HIS A 952 -25.19 29.99 18.30
C HIS A 952 -25.31 28.99 19.45
N ALA A 953 -24.64 27.85 19.37
CA ALA A 953 -24.66 26.83 20.42
C ALA A 953 -23.98 27.30 21.72
N LYS A 954 -22.96 28.17 21.61
CA LYS A 954 -22.20 28.73 22.74
C LYS A 954 -22.71 30.10 23.21
N GLY A 955 -23.59 30.74 22.45
CA GLY A 955 -24.01 32.13 22.70
C GLY A 955 -22.89 33.15 22.48
N SER A 956 -21.99 32.89 21.52
CA SER A 956 -20.88 33.78 21.14
C SER A 956 -21.09 34.36 19.73
N GLU A 957 -20.28 35.35 19.35
CA GLU A 957 -20.28 35.91 17.99
C GLU A 957 -19.46 35.03 17.03
N ALA A 958 -19.93 34.86 15.79
CA ALA A 958 -19.24 34.08 14.76
C ALA A 958 -18.12 34.90 14.08
N ILE A 959 -16.92 34.33 13.98
CA ILE A 959 -15.78 34.97 13.29
C ILE A 959 -15.60 34.32 11.92
N LEU A 960 -16.04 35.00 10.87
CA LEU A 960 -15.90 34.57 9.47
C LEU A 960 -15.19 35.63 8.62
N PRO A 961 -14.44 35.25 7.57
CA PRO A 961 -13.80 36.20 6.66
C PRO A 961 -14.80 37.19 6.04
N ALA A 962 -14.40 38.43 5.81
CA ALA A 962 -15.25 39.37 5.07
C ALA A 962 -15.44 38.91 3.61
N LEU A 963 -16.64 39.15 3.06
CA LEU A 963 -16.96 38.93 1.65
C LEU A 963 -16.93 40.31 0.94
N PRO A 964 -15.81 40.71 0.33
CA PRO A 964 -15.69 42.04 -0.28
C PRO A 964 -16.58 42.19 -1.52
N ILE A 965 -16.94 41.08 -2.15
CA ILE A 965 -17.85 40.96 -3.29
C ILE A 965 -18.84 39.83 -3.03
N GLN A 966 -19.89 39.76 -3.84
CA GLN A 966 -20.88 38.70 -3.87
C GLN A 966 -21.06 38.17 -5.30
N TYR A 967 -21.82 37.09 -5.48
CA TYR A 967 -22.02 36.48 -6.80
C TYR A 967 -22.61 37.46 -7.84
N ALA A 968 -23.45 38.39 -7.41
CA ALA A 968 -24.02 39.43 -8.25
C ALA A 968 -22.95 40.33 -8.91
N ASP A 969 -21.88 40.63 -8.18
CA ASP A 969 -20.76 41.45 -8.67
C ASP A 969 -19.98 40.69 -9.75
N PHE A 970 -19.75 39.39 -9.53
CA PHE A 970 -19.17 38.49 -10.51
C PHE A 970 -20.02 38.41 -11.79
N ALA A 971 -21.34 38.28 -11.67
CA ALA A 971 -22.24 38.17 -12.82
C ALA A 971 -22.17 39.42 -13.72
N VAL A 972 -22.12 40.61 -13.12
CA VAL A 972 -21.89 41.86 -13.84
C VAL A 972 -20.53 41.84 -14.52
N TRP A 973 -19.48 41.56 -13.75
CA TRP A 973 -18.10 41.59 -14.25
C TRP A 973 -17.93 40.63 -15.44
N GLN A 974 -18.51 39.42 -15.36
CA GLN A 974 -18.45 38.40 -16.41
C GLN A 974 -19.11 38.90 -17.72
N ARG A 975 -20.21 39.65 -17.62
CA ARG A 975 -20.92 40.21 -18.80
C ARG A 975 -20.12 41.29 -19.53
N GLN A 976 -19.13 41.88 -18.88
CA GLN A 976 -18.26 42.92 -19.46
C GLN A 976 -16.99 42.35 -20.08
N GLN A 977 -16.73 41.05 -19.93
CA GLN A 977 -15.51 40.43 -20.44
C GLN A 977 -15.55 40.28 -21.97
N ASP A 978 -14.39 40.49 -22.59
CA ASP A 978 -14.18 40.17 -24.00
C ASP A 978 -13.79 38.69 -24.15
N PHE A 979 -14.60 37.95 -24.90
CA PHE A 979 -14.38 36.54 -25.17
C PHE A 979 -13.89 36.26 -26.61
N HIS A 980 -13.57 37.27 -27.42
CA HIS A 980 -13.20 37.07 -28.83
C HIS A 980 -12.05 36.08 -29.01
N ARG A 981 -10.94 36.25 -28.28
CA ARG A 981 -9.80 35.31 -28.30
C ARG A 981 -10.22 33.88 -27.93
N HIS A 982 -11.05 33.73 -26.91
CA HIS A 982 -11.54 32.41 -26.49
C HIS A 982 -12.47 31.79 -27.53
N LEU A 983 -13.34 32.59 -28.13
CA LEU A 983 -14.25 32.16 -29.16
C LEU A 983 -13.52 31.70 -30.43
N ASP A 984 -12.48 32.41 -30.85
CA ASP A 984 -11.68 32.05 -32.02
C ASP A 984 -10.97 30.71 -31.83
N TYR A 985 -10.39 30.47 -30.65
CA TYR A 985 -9.82 29.17 -30.28
C TYR A 985 -10.87 28.05 -30.38
N TRP A 986 -12.02 28.21 -29.73
CA TRP A 986 -13.04 27.17 -29.70
C TRP A 986 -13.68 26.92 -31.08
N LYS A 987 -13.87 27.98 -31.89
CA LYS A 987 -14.32 27.83 -33.29
C LYS A 987 -13.31 27.05 -34.12
N SER A 988 -12.02 27.33 -33.96
CA SER A 988 -10.98 26.58 -34.67
C SER A 988 -10.89 25.11 -34.26
N THR A 989 -11.20 24.81 -32.99
CA THR A 989 -11.07 23.46 -32.41
C THR A 989 -12.32 22.61 -32.62
N LEU A 990 -13.52 23.20 -32.65
CA LEU A 990 -14.79 22.47 -32.66
C LEU A 990 -15.72 22.83 -33.82
N GLY A 991 -15.39 23.85 -34.63
CA GLY A 991 -16.28 24.34 -35.68
C GLY A 991 -16.62 23.30 -36.75
N ASP A 992 -15.73 22.34 -36.99
CA ASP A 992 -15.90 21.23 -37.93
C ASP A 992 -16.29 19.90 -37.25
N TYR A 993 -16.44 19.87 -35.91
CA TYR A 993 -16.75 18.65 -35.18
C TYR A 993 -18.18 18.16 -35.50
N ARG A 994 -18.27 16.90 -35.94
CA ARG A 994 -19.54 16.20 -36.16
C ARG A 994 -20.09 15.70 -34.83
N ASP A 995 -21.29 16.16 -34.48
CA ASP A 995 -21.93 15.86 -33.19
C ASP A 995 -22.97 14.74 -33.36
N ASP A 996 -22.48 13.57 -33.76
CA ASP A 996 -23.26 12.37 -34.10
C ASP A 996 -22.64 11.11 -33.47
N LEU A 997 -22.00 11.27 -32.30
CA LEU A 997 -21.39 10.15 -31.58
C LEU A 997 -22.48 9.21 -31.03
N GLU A 998 -22.56 8.01 -31.60
CA GLU A 998 -23.44 6.94 -31.12
C GLU A 998 -22.71 6.00 -30.16
N LEU A 999 -23.18 5.91 -28.93
CA LEU A 999 -22.65 5.00 -27.90
C LEU A 999 -23.23 3.59 -28.07
N PRO A 1000 -22.65 2.55 -27.44
CA PRO A 1000 -23.16 1.19 -27.54
C PRO A 1000 -24.43 0.99 -26.70
N TYR A 1001 -25.55 1.59 -27.13
CA TYR A 1001 -26.84 1.52 -26.47
C TYR A 1001 -27.43 0.10 -26.49
N ASP A 1002 -28.19 -0.27 -25.46
CA ASP A 1002 -29.01 -1.48 -25.44
C ASP A 1002 -30.42 -1.23 -26.03
N ALA A 1003 -30.84 0.04 -26.09
CA ALA A 1003 -32.14 0.48 -26.61
C ALA A 1003 -31.99 1.77 -27.44
N PRO A 1004 -32.88 2.03 -28.42
CA PRO A 1004 -32.81 3.23 -29.25
C PRO A 1004 -33.03 4.50 -28.42
N ARG A 1005 -32.34 5.59 -28.79
CA ARG A 1005 -32.49 6.90 -28.15
C ARG A 1005 -33.93 7.42 -28.33
N PRO A 1006 -34.66 7.73 -27.25
CA PRO A 1006 -36.01 8.28 -27.35
C PRO A 1006 -35.97 9.78 -27.77
N PRO A 1007 -37.06 10.32 -28.34
CA PRO A 1007 -37.14 11.74 -28.75
C PRO A 1007 -37.00 12.72 -27.58
N SER A 1008 -37.45 12.31 -26.39
CA SER A 1008 -37.26 12.98 -25.11
C SER A 1008 -36.90 11.94 -24.05
N ARG A 1009 -35.99 12.31 -23.14
CA ARG A 1009 -35.50 11.43 -22.06
C ARG A 1009 -36.24 11.69 -20.75
N THR A 1010 -36.32 10.66 -19.92
CA THR A 1010 -36.86 10.78 -18.55
C THR A 1010 -35.81 11.23 -17.53
N TRP A 1011 -34.54 11.38 -17.96
CA TRP A 1011 -33.37 11.88 -17.20
C TRP A 1011 -33.01 11.14 -15.90
N HIS A 1012 -33.70 10.05 -15.59
CA HIS A 1012 -33.37 9.14 -14.49
C HIS A 1012 -32.08 8.37 -14.80
N ALA A 1013 -31.25 8.20 -13.80
CA ALA A 1013 -29.96 7.53 -13.88
C ALA A 1013 -29.93 6.32 -12.94
N ALA A 1014 -29.47 5.19 -13.47
CA ALA A 1014 -28.93 4.11 -12.67
C ALA A 1014 -27.45 4.37 -12.36
N ARG A 1015 -26.97 3.80 -11.25
CA ARG A 1015 -25.60 3.95 -10.77
C ARG A 1015 -24.88 2.61 -10.81
N PHE A 1016 -23.64 2.62 -11.31
CA PHE A 1016 -22.76 1.45 -11.31
C PHE A 1016 -21.39 1.82 -10.73
N THR A 1017 -20.92 1.05 -9.75
CA THR A 1017 -19.60 1.26 -9.13
C THR A 1017 -18.60 0.22 -9.63
N PHE A 1018 -17.43 0.66 -10.07
CA PHE A 1018 -16.35 -0.18 -10.57
C PHE A 1018 -15.05 0.11 -9.82
N ARG A 1019 -14.46 -0.90 -9.19
CA ARG A 1019 -13.16 -0.77 -8.49
C ARG A 1019 -12.05 -1.35 -9.34
N TYR A 1020 -10.98 -0.58 -9.54
CA TYR A 1020 -9.78 -1.05 -10.22
C TYR A 1020 -8.86 -1.77 -9.21
N PRO A 1021 -8.10 -2.79 -9.63
CA PRO A 1021 -7.07 -3.38 -8.78
C PRO A 1021 -6.06 -2.31 -8.33
N GLU A 1022 -5.68 -2.28 -7.05
CA GLU A 1022 -4.72 -1.29 -6.54
C GLU A 1022 -3.37 -1.34 -7.26
N SER A 1023 -2.95 -2.52 -7.72
CA SER A 1023 -1.75 -2.68 -8.54
C SER A 1023 -1.86 -1.93 -9.87
N LEU A 1024 -3.04 -1.94 -10.49
CA LEU A 1024 -3.30 -1.21 -11.73
C LEU A 1024 -3.40 0.31 -11.48
N ALA A 1025 -3.98 0.75 -10.37
CA ALA A 1025 -3.99 2.16 -9.98
C ALA A 1025 -2.56 2.71 -9.82
N ARG A 1026 -1.70 2.00 -9.07
CA ARG A 1026 -0.27 2.30 -8.92
C ARG A 1026 0.47 2.35 -10.26
N ALA A 1027 0.26 1.33 -11.11
CA ALA A 1027 0.90 1.26 -12.42
C ALA A 1027 0.44 2.40 -13.34
N PHE A 1028 -0.85 2.73 -13.31
CA PHE A 1028 -1.41 3.81 -14.13
C PHE A 1028 -0.95 5.19 -13.64
N ALA A 1029 -0.81 5.41 -12.34
CA ALA A 1029 -0.21 6.62 -11.80
C ALA A 1029 1.24 6.79 -12.27
N ARG A 1030 2.07 5.74 -12.17
CA ARG A 1030 3.43 5.74 -12.74
C ARG A 1030 3.42 5.97 -14.25
N PHE A 1031 2.44 5.41 -14.96
CA PHE A 1031 2.32 5.61 -16.39
C PHE A 1031 2.12 7.06 -16.76
N ASN A 1032 1.17 7.71 -16.08
CA ASN A 1032 0.90 9.13 -16.29
C ASN A 1032 2.12 9.98 -15.91
N GLN A 1033 2.83 9.65 -14.83
CA GLN A 1033 4.05 10.34 -14.43
C GLN A 1033 5.16 10.26 -15.50
N ALA A 1034 5.39 9.07 -16.06
CA ALA A 1034 6.40 8.86 -17.11
C ALA A 1034 6.09 9.67 -18.39
N HIS A 1035 4.81 9.86 -18.70
CA HIS A 1035 4.34 10.71 -19.80
C HIS A 1035 4.13 12.18 -19.41
N GLN A 1036 4.62 12.62 -18.25
CA GLN A 1036 4.46 13.98 -17.70
C GLN A 1036 3.00 14.47 -17.78
N SER A 1037 2.07 13.57 -17.48
CA SER A 1037 0.62 13.75 -17.61
C SER A 1037 -0.07 13.50 -16.27
N THR A 1038 -1.26 14.08 -16.10
CA THR A 1038 -2.07 13.81 -14.90
C THR A 1038 -2.87 12.52 -15.04
N LEU A 1039 -3.29 11.94 -13.92
CA LEU A 1039 -4.22 10.79 -13.93
C LEU A 1039 -5.50 11.10 -14.73
N PHE A 1040 -6.02 12.33 -14.65
CA PHE A 1040 -7.15 12.79 -15.46
C PHE A 1040 -6.89 12.70 -16.97
N MET A 1041 -5.71 13.14 -17.44
CA MET A 1041 -5.34 13.03 -18.86
C MET A 1041 -5.27 11.56 -19.30
N GLY A 1042 -4.66 10.70 -18.48
CA GLY A 1042 -4.64 9.26 -18.75
C GLY A 1042 -6.04 8.66 -18.85
N LEU A 1043 -6.92 8.96 -17.89
CA LEU A 1043 -8.31 8.48 -17.88
C LEU A 1043 -9.09 8.92 -19.13
N LEU A 1044 -8.85 10.15 -19.58
CA LEU A 1044 -9.47 10.69 -20.80
C LEU A 1044 -8.98 9.94 -22.04
N THR A 1045 -7.67 9.73 -22.17
CA THR A 1045 -7.06 9.00 -23.30
C THR A 1045 -7.52 7.54 -23.31
N SER A 1046 -7.45 6.83 -22.18
CA SER A 1046 -7.84 5.42 -22.09
C SER A 1046 -9.32 5.22 -22.42
N PHE A 1047 -10.19 6.13 -22.00
CA PHE A 1047 -11.61 6.04 -22.31
C PHE A 1047 -11.90 6.38 -23.79
N ALA A 1048 -11.25 7.39 -24.36
CA ALA A 1048 -11.35 7.71 -25.78
C ALA A 1048 -10.92 6.52 -26.66
N MET A 1049 -9.86 5.81 -26.30
CA MET A 1049 -9.41 4.58 -27.00
C MET A 1049 -10.49 3.48 -26.99
N VAL A 1050 -11.20 3.30 -25.86
CA VAL A 1050 -12.31 2.35 -25.79
C VAL A 1050 -13.45 2.77 -26.72
N LEU A 1051 -13.84 4.04 -26.68
CA LEU A 1051 -14.91 4.57 -27.52
C LEU A 1051 -14.58 4.49 -29.01
N GLN A 1052 -13.33 4.69 -29.41
CA GLN A 1052 -12.89 4.50 -30.79
C GLN A 1052 -13.19 3.07 -31.28
N GLN A 1053 -13.01 2.06 -30.44
CA GLN A 1053 -13.30 0.67 -30.81
C GLN A 1053 -14.80 0.38 -30.94
N TYR A 1054 -15.64 1.01 -30.12
CA TYR A 1054 -17.09 0.84 -30.18
C TYR A 1054 -17.74 1.64 -31.30
N THR A 1055 -17.32 2.88 -31.51
CA THR A 1055 -17.95 3.82 -32.44
C THR A 1055 -17.28 3.87 -33.80
N ARG A 1056 -16.06 3.31 -33.93
CA ARG A 1056 -15.18 3.42 -35.10
C ARG A 1056 -14.82 4.86 -35.47
N ARG A 1057 -15.08 5.83 -34.59
CA ARG A 1057 -14.65 7.22 -34.73
C ARG A 1057 -13.29 7.44 -34.08
N SER A 1058 -12.40 8.09 -34.80
CA SER A 1058 -11.11 8.56 -34.28
C SER A 1058 -11.17 9.95 -33.65
N ASP A 1059 -12.21 10.72 -33.94
CA ASP A 1059 -12.41 12.06 -33.39
C ASP A 1059 -13.55 11.99 -32.36
N ILE A 1060 -13.26 12.20 -31.07
CA ILE A 1060 -14.21 11.95 -29.98
C ILE A 1060 -14.22 13.14 -29.04
N CYS A 1061 -15.39 13.72 -28.80
CA CYS A 1061 -15.57 14.78 -27.82
C CYS A 1061 -16.08 14.22 -26.48
N ILE A 1062 -15.34 14.47 -25.41
CA ILE A 1062 -15.70 14.11 -24.03
C ILE A 1062 -15.74 15.40 -23.21
N GLY A 1063 -16.82 15.62 -22.46
CA GLY A 1063 -16.90 16.78 -21.59
C GLY A 1063 -16.17 16.59 -20.28
N THR A 1064 -15.71 17.70 -19.72
CA THR A 1064 -15.33 17.80 -18.31
C THR A 1064 -15.89 19.09 -17.71
N THR A 1065 -15.78 19.23 -16.39
CA THR A 1065 -16.18 20.46 -15.68
C THR A 1065 -14.97 21.16 -15.07
N THR A 1066 -15.02 22.49 -15.02
CA THR A 1066 -14.07 23.30 -14.23
C THR A 1066 -14.78 24.01 -13.09
N ALA A 1067 -14.04 24.34 -12.03
CA ALA A 1067 -14.59 25.08 -10.90
C ALA A 1067 -15.00 26.52 -11.24
N GLY A 1068 -14.49 27.09 -12.33
CA GLY A 1068 -14.82 28.45 -12.81
C GLY A 1068 -14.41 29.60 -11.88
N ARG A 1069 -13.56 29.34 -10.87
CA ARG A 1069 -13.10 30.32 -9.87
C ARG A 1069 -11.65 30.72 -10.12
N THR A 1070 -11.40 31.43 -11.23
CA THR A 1070 -10.05 31.83 -11.63
C THR A 1070 -9.54 33.08 -10.90
N GLN A 1071 -10.41 33.81 -10.21
CA GLN A 1071 -10.07 34.96 -9.36
C GLN A 1071 -10.16 34.60 -7.88
N LEU A 1072 -9.22 35.11 -7.07
CA LEU A 1072 -9.07 34.77 -5.64
C LEU A 1072 -10.28 35.22 -4.82
N GLU A 1073 -10.86 36.36 -5.20
CA GLU A 1073 -12.03 36.97 -4.59
C GLU A 1073 -13.28 36.07 -4.70
N LEU A 1074 -13.27 35.10 -5.61
CA LEU A 1074 -14.37 34.15 -5.82
C LEU A 1074 -14.29 32.92 -4.89
N GLU A 1075 -13.16 32.63 -4.23
CA GLU A 1075 -12.96 31.38 -3.48
C GLU A 1075 -13.97 31.18 -2.34
N ASN A 1076 -14.38 32.26 -1.68
CA ASN A 1076 -15.26 32.26 -0.51
C ASN A 1076 -16.74 32.51 -0.83
N LEU A 1077 -17.11 32.57 -2.12
CA LEU A 1077 -18.48 32.87 -2.53
C LEU A 1077 -19.33 31.62 -2.69
N VAL A 1078 -20.60 31.70 -2.27
CA VAL A 1078 -21.63 30.76 -2.69
C VAL A 1078 -22.24 31.22 -4.01
N GLY A 1079 -22.31 30.32 -4.99
CA GLY A 1079 -22.85 30.61 -6.32
C GLY A 1079 -22.54 29.53 -7.34
N PHE A 1080 -23.08 29.66 -8.55
CA PHE A 1080 -22.87 28.68 -9.62
C PHE A 1080 -21.73 29.11 -10.55
N PHE A 1081 -20.55 28.50 -10.40
CA PHE A 1081 -19.37 28.83 -11.22
C PHE A 1081 -18.97 27.73 -12.20
N ILE A 1082 -19.57 26.54 -12.12
CA ILE A 1082 -19.16 25.39 -12.93
C ILE A 1082 -19.38 25.67 -14.42
N ASN A 1083 -18.29 25.58 -15.19
CA ASN A 1083 -18.33 25.60 -16.66
C ASN A 1083 -18.07 24.21 -17.24
N ILE A 1084 -18.58 23.95 -18.44
CA ILE A 1084 -18.37 22.68 -19.18
C ILE A 1084 -17.35 22.93 -20.29
N LEU A 1085 -16.33 22.07 -20.36
CA LEU A 1085 -15.34 22.09 -21.43
C LEU A 1085 -15.48 20.85 -22.32
N PRO A 1086 -15.84 21.00 -23.60
CA PRO A 1086 -15.81 19.92 -24.57
C PRO A 1086 -14.36 19.62 -25.00
N LEU A 1087 -13.83 18.46 -24.62
CA LEU A 1087 -12.47 18.04 -24.94
C LEU A 1087 -12.50 17.14 -26.19
N ARG A 1088 -12.09 17.69 -27.33
CA ARG A 1088 -11.96 16.96 -28.61
C ARG A 1088 -10.65 16.18 -28.64
N ILE A 1089 -10.76 14.86 -28.54
CA ILE A 1089 -9.63 13.93 -28.57
C ILE A 1089 -9.52 13.33 -29.96
N ASP A 1090 -8.41 13.64 -30.63
CA ASP A 1090 -8.10 13.17 -31.98
C ASP A 1090 -7.13 11.98 -31.95
N LEU A 1091 -7.65 10.81 -32.29
CA LEU A 1091 -6.96 9.53 -32.46
C LEU A 1091 -6.79 9.17 -33.95
N SER A 1092 -6.87 10.14 -34.87
CA SER A 1092 -6.71 9.90 -36.31
C SER A 1092 -5.26 9.56 -36.66
N GLY A 1093 -5.10 8.72 -37.68
CA GLY A 1093 -3.79 8.24 -38.14
C GLY A 1093 -3.19 7.11 -37.30
N ASP A 1094 -3.99 6.48 -36.42
CA ASP A 1094 -3.58 5.37 -35.53
C ASP A 1094 -2.33 5.71 -34.71
N PRO A 1095 -2.38 6.79 -33.90
CA PRO A 1095 -1.22 7.25 -33.15
C PRO A 1095 -0.79 6.20 -32.12
N ASP A 1096 0.51 6.12 -31.87
CA ASP A 1096 0.99 5.38 -30.70
C ASP A 1096 0.53 6.06 -29.39
N ILE A 1097 0.72 5.37 -28.27
CA ILE A 1097 0.22 5.85 -26.97
C ILE A 1097 0.92 7.15 -26.54
N ALA A 1098 2.21 7.31 -26.83
CA ALA A 1098 2.93 8.52 -26.47
C ALA A 1098 2.37 9.74 -27.23
N GLU A 1099 2.09 9.58 -28.52
CA GLU A 1099 1.47 10.59 -29.37
C GLU A 1099 0.02 10.87 -28.94
N ALA A 1100 -0.77 9.84 -28.63
CA ALA A 1100 -2.14 9.99 -28.14
C ALA A 1100 -2.19 10.76 -26.79
N MET A 1101 -1.28 10.45 -25.86
CA MET A 1101 -1.11 11.17 -24.60
C MET A 1101 -0.67 12.61 -24.84
N ARG A 1102 0.28 12.85 -25.75
CA ARG A 1102 0.76 14.19 -26.10
C ARG A 1102 -0.36 15.06 -26.69
N ARG A 1103 -1.14 14.51 -27.64
CA ARG A 1103 -2.32 15.20 -28.22
C ARG A 1103 -3.37 15.49 -27.16
N THR A 1104 -3.68 14.50 -26.31
CA THR A 1104 -4.64 14.68 -25.21
C THR A 1104 -4.19 15.78 -24.24
N LYS A 1105 -2.91 15.81 -23.86
CA LYS A 1105 -2.32 16.86 -23.03
C LYS A 1105 -2.46 18.24 -23.69
N GLN A 1106 -2.19 18.35 -24.98
CA GLN A 1106 -2.38 19.61 -25.73
C GLN A 1106 -3.84 20.07 -25.74
N THR A 1107 -4.80 19.16 -25.99
CA THR A 1107 -6.23 19.46 -25.93
C THR A 1107 -6.64 19.97 -24.55
N VAL A 1108 -6.26 19.25 -23.48
CA VAL A 1108 -6.63 19.62 -22.10
C VAL A 1108 -6.04 20.98 -21.71
N LEU A 1109 -4.77 21.23 -22.01
CA LEU A 1109 -4.12 22.50 -21.67
C LEU A 1109 -4.70 23.67 -22.47
N GLY A 1110 -4.94 23.49 -23.77
CA GLY A 1110 -5.58 24.52 -24.60
C GLY A 1110 -7.00 24.84 -24.13
N ALA A 1111 -7.78 23.82 -23.78
CA ALA A 1111 -9.13 23.98 -23.23
C ALA A 1111 -9.11 24.74 -21.89
N PHE A 1112 -8.16 24.43 -20.99
CA PHE A 1112 -8.02 25.12 -19.71
C PHE A 1112 -7.54 26.58 -19.85
N GLU A 1113 -6.71 26.90 -20.83
CA GLU A 1113 -6.34 28.30 -21.13
C GLU A 1113 -7.56 29.11 -21.61
N HIS A 1114 -8.51 28.46 -22.29
CA HIS A 1114 -9.68 29.11 -22.87
C HIS A 1114 -10.99 28.78 -22.11
N GLN A 1115 -10.89 28.33 -20.86
CA GLN A 1115 -12.02 27.89 -20.04
C GLN A 1115 -12.98 29.00 -19.61
N ALA A 1116 -12.57 30.27 -19.79
CA ALA A 1116 -13.38 31.43 -19.42
C ALA A 1116 -14.63 31.59 -20.30
N LEU A 1117 -14.62 31.08 -21.54
CA LEU A 1117 -15.78 31.14 -22.43
C LEU A 1117 -16.92 30.25 -21.88
N PRO A 1118 -18.12 30.78 -21.62
CA PRO A 1118 -19.25 29.98 -21.20
C PRO A 1118 -19.69 29.00 -22.30
N PHE A 1119 -19.99 27.75 -21.91
CA PHE A 1119 -20.38 26.68 -22.85
C PHE A 1119 -21.51 27.06 -23.82
N GLU A 1120 -22.54 27.79 -23.37
CA GLU A 1120 -23.66 28.21 -24.25
C GLU A 1120 -23.25 29.22 -25.33
N ARG A 1121 -22.26 30.07 -25.02
CA ARG A 1121 -21.71 31.02 -25.99
C ARG A 1121 -20.94 30.28 -27.07
N LEU A 1122 -20.25 29.20 -26.70
CA LEU A 1122 -19.64 28.28 -27.65
C LEU A 1122 -20.70 27.65 -28.56
N LEU A 1123 -21.70 26.95 -28.01
CA LEU A 1123 -22.75 26.29 -28.81
C LEU A 1123 -23.41 27.23 -29.82
N SER A 1124 -23.77 28.44 -29.36
CA SER A 1124 -24.37 29.47 -30.21
C SER A 1124 -23.45 29.88 -31.36
N ALA A 1125 -22.15 30.00 -31.10
CA ALA A 1125 -21.16 30.48 -32.05
C ALA A 1125 -20.74 29.44 -33.11
N ILE A 1126 -20.96 28.15 -32.85
CA ILE A 1126 -20.75 27.06 -33.81
C ILE A 1126 -22.09 26.49 -34.36
N HIS A 1127 -23.20 27.20 -34.12
CA HIS A 1127 -24.54 26.86 -34.62
C HIS A 1127 -25.03 25.44 -34.24
N LYS A 1128 -24.67 24.96 -33.04
CA LYS A 1128 -25.22 23.71 -32.49
C LYS A 1128 -26.49 24.01 -31.70
N GLN A 1129 -27.60 23.42 -32.10
CA GLN A 1129 -28.89 23.58 -31.44
C GLN A 1129 -29.02 22.64 -30.23
N ARG A 1130 -29.80 23.05 -29.23
CA ARG A 1130 -30.13 22.18 -28.09
C ARG A 1130 -31.06 21.06 -28.53
N ASP A 1131 -30.86 19.90 -27.93
CA ASP A 1131 -31.65 18.70 -28.18
C ASP A 1131 -32.28 18.24 -26.84
N SER A 1132 -33.56 17.85 -26.87
CA SER A 1132 -34.28 17.28 -25.72
C SER A 1132 -33.84 15.86 -25.37
N SER A 1133 -33.00 15.24 -26.19
CA SER A 1133 -32.51 13.88 -26.01
C SER A 1133 -31.08 13.79 -25.46
N HIS A 1134 -30.25 14.84 -25.59
CA HIS A 1134 -28.87 14.84 -25.10
C HIS A 1134 -28.27 16.24 -25.03
N VAL A 1135 -27.14 16.39 -24.32
CA VAL A 1135 -26.35 17.62 -24.32
C VAL A 1135 -25.43 17.64 -25.55
N PRO A 1136 -25.56 18.62 -26.47
CA PRO A 1136 -24.71 18.71 -27.66
C PRO A 1136 -23.22 18.75 -27.30
N LEU A 1137 -22.36 18.17 -28.13
CA LEU A 1137 -20.91 17.95 -27.95
C LEU A 1137 -20.50 17.08 -26.76
N VAL A 1138 -21.37 16.89 -25.77
CA VAL A 1138 -21.01 16.30 -24.47
C VAL A 1138 -21.99 15.18 -24.09
N PRO A 1139 -22.15 14.12 -24.91
CA PRO A 1139 -22.93 12.95 -24.51
C PRO A 1139 -22.27 12.23 -23.33
N ILE A 1140 -20.95 12.37 -23.18
CA ILE A 1140 -20.13 11.75 -22.13
C ILE A 1140 -19.51 12.85 -21.26
N MET A 1141 -19.66 12.72 -19.94
CA MET A 1141 -18.94 13.54 -18.97
C MET A 1141 -17.92 12.69 -18.23
N LEU A 1142 -16.68 13.18 -18.10
CA LEU A 1142 -15.62 12.51 -17.35
C LEU A 1142 -15.02 13.48 -16.33
N ARG A 1143 -15.01 13.07 -15.06
CA ARG A 1143 -14.47 13.83 -13.93
C ARG A 1143 -13.52 12.97 -13.10
N HIS A 1144 -12.43 13.57 -12.63
CA HIS A 1144 -11.55 12.97 -11.61
C HIS A 1144 -11.69 13.76 -10.31
N GLN A 1145 -12.31 13.14 -9.31
CA GLN A 1145 -12.59 13.69 -7.99
C GLN A 1145 -11.42 13.36 -7.07
N ASN A 1146 -10.51 14.32 -6.87
CA ASN A 1146 -9.30 14.17 -6.04
C ASN A 1146 -9.30 15.11 -4.82
N PHE A 1147 -10.45 15.28 -4.17
CA PHE A 1147 -10.57 16.04 -2.92
C PHE A 1147 -11.37 15.23 -1.88
N PRO A 1148 -11.20 15.50 -0.58
CA PRO A 1148 -11.96 14.81 0.45
C PRO A 1148 -13.44 15.12 0.30
N THR A 1149 -14.22 14.17 -0.21
CA THR A 1149 -15.69 14.18 -0.16
C THR A 1149 -16.21 13.52 1.12
N ALA A 1150 -15.30 12.99 1.95
CA ALA A 1150 -15.62 12.41 3.23
C ALA A 1150 -16.11 13.51 4.17
N ILE A 1151 -17.37 13.40 4.57
CA ILE A 1151 -17.96 14.21 5.61
C ILE A 1151 -17.36 13.72 6.94
N SER A 1152 -16.77 14.63 7.74
CA SER A 1152 -16.16 14.29 9.03
C SER A 1152 -17.12 13.50 9.91
N ASP A 1153 -16.67 12.36 10.43
CA ASP A 1153 -17.47 11.49 11.32
C ASP A 1153 -17.85 12.19 12.62
N THR A 1154 -17.18 13.28 13.01
CA THR A 1154 -17.51 14.07 14.19
C THR A 1154 -17.72 15.54 13.85
N TRP A 1155 -18.88 16.05 14.26
CA TRP A 1155 -19.31 17.44 14.26
C TRP A 1155 -19.30 17.99 15.71
N HIS A 1156 -19.64 19.26 15.88
CA HIS A 1156 -19.49 19.98 17.14
C HIS A 1156 -20.25 19.28 18.30
N GLY A 1157 -19.65 19.27 19.49
CA GLY A 1157 -20.30 18.78 20.73
C GLY A 1157 -20.43 17.26 20.82
N GLY A 1158 -19.70 16.50 20.00
CA GLY A 1158 -19.78 15.03 19.98
C GLY A 1158 -20.90 14.47 19.10
N VAL A 1159 -21.50 15.30 18.25
CA VAL A 1159 -22.47 14.85 17.23
C VAL A 1159 -21.72 14.09 16.14
N VAL A 1160 -22.02 12.81 15.96
CA VAL A 1160 -21.48 11.98 14.86
C VAL A 1160 -22.29 12.23 13.60
N MET A 1161 -21.62 12.44 12.47
CA MET A 1161 -22.26 12.75 11.19
C MET A 1161 -21.96 11.68 10.14
N GLU A 1162 -22.99 11.18 9.46
CA GLU A 1162 -22.86 10.14 8.44
C GLU A 1162 -23.71 10.50 7.21
N ALA A 1163 -23.13 10.44 6.00
CA ALA A 1163 -23.86 10.73 4.77
C ALA A 1163 -24.85 9.59 4.42
N ILE A 1164 -26.01 9.95 3.89
CA ILE A 1164 -26.99 8.98 3.39
C ILE A 1164 -26.71 8.73 1.90
N GLU A 1165 -26.42 7.48 1.54
CA GLU A 1165 -26.30 7.09 0.13
C GLU A 1165 -27.67 6.96 -0.54
N ARG A 1166 -27.77 7.37 -1.81
CA ARG A 1166 -28.97 7.27 -2.65
C ARG A 1166 -28.66 6.52 -3.93
N ASP A 1167 -29.58 5.65 -4.33
CA ASP A 1167 -29.50 4.87 -5.56
C ASP A 1167 -30.11 5.58 -6.77
N GLU A 1168 -31.17 6.37 -6.58
CA GLU A 1168 -31.83 7.12 -7.66
C GLU A 1168 -31.20 8.50 -7.87
N ARG A 1169 -30.77 8.79 -9.10
CA ARG A 1169 -30.19 10.08 -9.48
C ARG A 1169 -30.76 10.56 -10.82
N THR A 1170 -30.55 11.82 -11.13
CA THR A 1170 -30.78 12.38 -12.48
C THR A 1170 -29.44 12.68 -13.12
N THR A 1171 -29.31 12.43 -14.42
CA THR A 1171 -28.12 12.83 -15.17
C THR A 1171 -28.48 13.37 -16.56
N PRO A 1172 -28.01 14.58 -16.92
CA PRO A 1172 -28.22 15.14 -18.25
C PRO A 1172 -27.34 14.47 -19.32
N ASN A 1173 -26.37 13.64 -18.92
CA ASN A 1173 -25.44 12.97 -19.83
C ASN A 1173 -25.95 11.56 -20.18
N GLU A 1174 -25.41 10.96 -21.24
CA GLU A 1174 -25.67 9.56 -21.58
C GLU A 1174 -24.73 8.62 -20.82
N LEU A 1175 -23.51 9.10 -20.53
CA LEU A 1175 -22.60 8.48 -19.57
C LEU A 1175 -21.96 9.58 -18.73
N ASP A 1176 -22.09 9.50 -17.42
CA ASP A 1176 -21.37 10.36 -16.48
C ASP A 1176 -20.40 9.51 -15.64
N LEU A 1177 -19.10 9.65 -15.92
CA LEU A 1177 -18.02 8.88 -15.32
C LEU A 1177 -17.30 9.73 -14.27
N GLN A 1178 -17.39 9.31 -13.02
CA GLN A 1178 -16.75 9.95 -11.88
C GLN A 1178 -15.68 9.02 -11.32
N PHE A 1179 -14.41 9.36 -11.55
CA PHE A 1179 -13.28 8.63 -11.02
C PHE A 1179 -12.84 9.20 -9.68
N PHE A 1180 -12.55 8.32 -8.73
CA PHE A 1180 -12.06 8.64 -7.39
C PHE A 1180 -10.77 7.87 -7.14
N GLY A 1181 -9.80 8.53 -6.50
CA GLY A 1181 -8.55 7.92 -6.09
C GLY A 1181 -7.30 8.55 -6.69
N ASP A 1182 -6.18 7.96 -6.34
CA ASP A 1182 -4.82 8.46 -6.50
C ASP A 1182 -3.87 7.34 -6.94
N ASP A 1183 -2.60 7.39 -6.54
CA ASP A 1183 -1.61 6.36 -6.82
C ASP A 1183 -1.78 5.11 -5.97
N THR A 1184 -2.64 5.08 -4.95
CA THR A 1184 -2.87 3.94 -4.07
C THR A 1184 -4.15 3.17 -4.35
N TYR A 1185 -5.21 3.85 -4.81
CA TYR A 1185 -6.48 3.24 -5.18
C TYR A 1185 -7.14 3.99 -6.34
N LEU A 1186 -7.98 3.31 -7.12
CA LEU A 1186 -8.79 3.93 -8.16
C LEU A 1186 -10.13 3.22 -8.25
N HIS A 1187 -11.22 3.97 -8.23
CA HIS A 1187 -12.56 3.45 -8.54
C HIS A 1187 -13.37 4.47 -9.34
N ALA A 1188 -14.41 4.00 -9.99
CA ALA A 1188 -15.31 4.82 -10.79
C ALA A 1188 -16.75 4.61 -10.34
N ILE A 1189 -17.52 5.69 -10.31
CA ILE A 1189 -18.98 5.67 -10.28
C ILE A 1189 -19.44 6.10 -11.66
N VAL A 1190 -20.26 5.28 -12.30
CA VAL A 1190 -20.86 5.55 -13.61
C VAL A 1190 -22.35 5.75 -13.41
N GLU A 1191 -22.84 6.93 -13.78
CA GLU A 1191 -24.27 7.22 -13.85
C GLU A 1191 -24.71 7.18 -15.31
N TYR A 1192 -25.79 6.47 -15.58
CA TYR A 1192 -26.26 6.24 -16.93
C TYR A 1192 -27.78 6.06 -16.98
N PRO A 1193 -28.44 6.36 -18.10
CA PRO A 1193 -29.88 6.23 -18.23
C PRO A 1193 -30.25 4.76 -18.40
N ALA A 1194 -31.05 4.22 -17.49
CA ALA A 1194 -31.48 2.81 -17.55
C ALA A 1194 -32.34 2.52 -18.81
N GLU A 1195 -32.95 3.56 -19.40
CA GLU A 1195 -33.68 3.49 -20.67
C GLU A 1195 -32.77 3.31 -21.90
N LEU A 1196 -31.46 3.62 -21.78
CA LEU A 1196 -30.48 3.51 -22.88
C LEU A 1196 -29.48 2.37 -22.68
N PHE A 1197 -29.12 2.06 -21.43
CA PHE A 1197 -28.12 1.05 -21.10
C PHE A 1197 -28.59 0.11 -19.99
N ALA A 1198 -28.26 -1.17 -20.13
CA ALA A 1198 -28.31 -2.14 -19.05
C ALA A 1198 -27.00 -2.13 -18.26
N GLU A 1199 -27.05 -2.44 -16.96
CA GLU A 1199 -25.86 -2.51 -16.10
C GLU A 1199 -24.77 -3.43 -16.67
N LYS A 1200 -25.15 -4.56 -17.28
CA LYS A 1200 -24.22 -5.48 -17.95
C LYS A 1200 -23.38 -4.81 -19.05
N THR A 1201 -23.95 -3.84 -19.76
CA THR A 1201 -23.28 -3.11 -20.84
C THR A 1201 -22.29 -2.11 -20.27
N ILE A 1202 -22.67 -1.41 -19.21
CA ILE A 1202 -21.78 -0.50 -18.47
C ILE A 1202 -20.63 -1.27 -17.81
N ARG A 1203 -20.92 -2.39 -17.15
CA ARG A 1203 -19.91 -3.29 -16.57
C ARG A 1203 -18.89 -3.73 -17.62
N ARG A 1204 -19.36 -4.14 -18.81
CA ARG A 1204 -18.48 -4.53 -19.91
C ARG A 1204 -17.65 -3.35 -20.43
N LEU A 1205 -18.23 -2.16 -20.55
CA LEU A 1205 -17.52 -0.94 -20.94
C LEU A 1205 -16.39 -0.63 -19.95
N MET A 1206 -16.66 -0.71 -18.65
CA MET A 1206 -15.66 -0.46 -17.60
C MET A 1206 -14.58 -1.54 -17.53
N GLN A 1207 -14.92 -2.81 -17.77
CA GLN A 1207 -13.93 -3.87 -17.92
C GLN A 1207 -13.03 -3.65 -19.15
N ARG A 1208 -13.57 -3.13 -20.26
CA ARG A 1208 -12.77 -2.74 -21.44
C ARG A 1208 -11.90 -1.52 -21.16
N HIS A 1209 -12.40 -0.57 -20.39
CA HIS A 1209 -11.61 0.56 -19.91
C HIS A 1209 -10.44 0.10 -19.03
N GLN A 1210 -10.67 -0.83 -18.11
CA GLN A 1210 -9.58 -1.48 -17.36
C GLN A 1210 -8.55 -2.11 -18.31
N LYS A 1211 -8.99 -2.85 -19.34
CA LYS A 1211 -8.08 -3.44 -20.34
C LYS A 1211 -7.31 -2.40 -21.14
N ALA A 1212 -7.91 -1.26 -21.48
CA ALA A 1212 -7.23 -0.15 -22.14
C ALA A 1212 -6.16 0.48 -21.23
N ILE A 1213 -6.45 0.64 -19.93
CA ILE A 1213 -5.48 1.10 -18.95
C ILE A 1213 -4.34 0.08 -18.79
N GLU A 1214 -4.65 -1.21 -18.69
CA GLU A 1214 -3.64 -2.28 -18.66
C GLU A 1214 -2.75 -2.24 -19.91
N PHE A 1215 -3.35 -2.03 -21.09
CA PHE A 1215 -2.64 -1.88 -22.36
C PHE A 1215 -1.73 -0.65 -22.38
N MET A 1216 -2.23 0.52 -21.96
CA MET A 1216 -1.41 1.72 -21.82
C MET A 1216 -0.24 1.50 -20.86
N CYS A 1217 -0.49 0.94 -19.68
CA CYS A 1217 0.57 0.65 -18.72
C CYS A 1217 1.60 -0.34 -19.29
N SER A 1218 1.20 -1.24 -20.20
CA SER A 1218 2.12 -2.17 -20.86
C SER A 1218 3.02 -1.53 -21.92
N THR A 1219 2.68 -0.36 -22.48
CA THR A 1219 3.52 0.29 -23.51
C THR A 1219 4.72 1.01 -22.93
N LEU A 1220 4.70 1.43 -21.66
CA LEU A 1220 5.92 1.90 -20.97
C LEU A 1220 7.00 0.82 -20.82
N ALA A 1221 6.57 -0.40 -21.05
CA ALA A 1221 7.33 -1.58 -20.83
C ALA A 1221 7.70 -2.23 -22.19
N ALA A 1222 7.25 -1.64 -23.32
CA ALA A 1222 7.72 -1.90 -24.67
C ALA A 1222 8.80 -0.85 -25.06
N PRO A 1223 9.79 -1.19 -25.91
CA PRO A 1223 10.95 -0.36 -26.22
C PRO A 1223 10.67 1.02 -26.80
#